data_AF-A0AAX3HED6-F1
#
_entry.id   AF-A0AAX3HED6-F1
#
_cell.length_a   1.000
_cell.length_b   1.000
_cell.length_c   1.000
_cell.angle_alpha   90.00
_cell.angle_beta   90.00
_cell.angle_gamma   90.00
#
_symmetry.space_group_name_H-M   'P 1'
#
loop_
_entity.id
_entity.type
_entity.pdbx_description
1 polymer ?
#
loop_
_entity_poly.entity_id
_entity_poly.type
_entity_poly.pdbx_seq_one_letter_code
_entity_poly.pdbx_strand_id
1 'polypeptide(L)'
;MYLKEIEIQGFKSFADKTKVVFDQGVTAVVGPNGSGKSNITESLRWALGESSVKSLRGGKMPDVIFAGTESRKPLNYASVVVTLDNHDGFIKDAGQEIRVERHIYRSGDSEYKIDGKKVRLRDIHDLFLDTGLGRDSFSIISQGKVEEIFNSKSEERRAIFEEAAGVLKYKTRRKETESKLQQTQDNLDRLEDIIYELDNQIKPLEKQAENARKFLDLEGQRKAIYLDVLVAQIKENKAELESTEEELAQVQELLMSYYQKREKLEEENQTLKKQRQDLQDEMAKDQGSLMDLTSLISDLERKLALSKLESEQVALNQQEAQARLAALEDKRNSLSKEKYDKESSLALLEGNLVQNNQKLNRLEAELLAFSDDPDQMIELLRERFVALLQEEADVSNQLTRIENELENSRQLSQKQADQLEKLKEQLAIAKEKASQQKEELETAKEQVQKLLADYQAIAKEQEEQKTSYQAQQSQLFDRLDNLKNKQARAQSLENILRNHSNFYAGVKSVLQEKDRLGGIIGAVSEHLTFDVYYQTALEIALGASSQHIIVEDEESATKAIDFLKRNRAGRATFLPLTTIKARTISSQNQDAIAVSPGFLGMADELVTFDTRLEAIFKNLLATTAIFDTVEHARAAARQVRYQVRMVTLDGTELRTGGSYAGGANRQNNSIFIKPELEQLQKEIAEEEASLRSDEVSLKNLQDELARLTERLEAIKSQGEQARIQEQGLSLAYQQTSQQVEELETLWKLQEEEIDRLSEGDWQADKEKCQERLAAIASDKQNLEAEIEEIKSNKNAIQERYQNLQEELAQARLLKTELQGQKRYEVADIERLGKELDNLDFEQEEIQRLLQEKVDNLEKVDTELLSQQAEESKTQKTNLQQGLIRQQFELDDIEGQLDDIASHLDQARQQNEEWIRKQTRAEAKKEKVSERLRHLQSQLTDQYQISYTEALEKAHELENLNLAEQEVKDLEKAIRSLGPVNIEAIDQYEEVHNRLDFLNSQRDDILSAKNLLLETITEMNDEVKERFKSTFEAIRESFKVTFKQMFGGGQADLILTEGDLLTAGVEISVQPPGKKIQSLNLMSGGEKALSALALLFSIIRVKTIPFVILDEVEAALDEANVKRFGDYLNRFDKDSQFIVVTHRKGTMAAADSIYGVTMQESGVSKIVSVKLKDLESIEG
;
A
#
# COMPACT_ATOMS: atom_id res chain seq x y z
N MET A 1 -18.61 -37.05 -90.00
CA MET A 1 -17.30 -36.79 -89.39
C MET A 1 -16.42 -37.99 -89.72
N TYR A 2 -15.09 -37.87 -89.79
CA TYR A 2 -14.21 -39.05 -89.97
C TYR A 2 -12.78 -38.78 -89.47
N LEU A 3 -11.98 -39.83 -89.26
CA LEU A 3 -10.56 -39.70 -88.94
C LEU A 3 -9.80 -39.40 -90.24
N LYS A 4 -9.34 -38.16 -90.38
CA LYS A 4 -8.66 -37.67 -91.59
C LYS A 4 -7.18 -38.07 -91.58
N GLU A 5 -6.50 -37.84 -90.47
CA GLU A 5 -5.10 -38.22 -90.30
C GLU A 5 -4.70 -38.37 -88.83
N ILE A 6 -3.65 -39.17 -88.61
CA ILE A 6 -2.94 -39.25 -87.34
C ILE A 6 -1.44 -38.96 -87.58
N GLU A 7 -0.86 -38.07 -86.76
CA GLU A 7 0.58 -37.85 -86.70
C GLU A 7 1.13 -38.46 -85.39
N ILE A 8 2.02 -39.43 -85.52
CA ILE A 8 2.61 -40.19 -84.42
C ILE A 8 4.10 -39.85 -84.34
N GLN A 9 4.62 -39.41 -83.20
CA GLN A 9 6.05 -39.16 -83.01
C GLN A 9 6.51 -39.57 -81.62
N GLY A 10 7.58 -40.37 -81.55
CA GLY A 10 8.14 -40.88 -80.31
C GLY A 10 7.24 -41.84 -79.53
N PHE A 11 6.13 -42.32 -80.12
CA PHE A 11 5.19 -43.22 -79.46
C PHE A 11 5.54 -44.68 -79.76
N LYS A 12 5.91 -45.43 -78.72
CA LYS A 12 6.39 -46.82 -78.81
C LYS A 12 7.40 -47.00 -79.95
N SER A 13 7.15 -47.88 -80.91
CA SER A 13 8.05 -48.17 -82.04
C SER A 13 8.08 -47.11 -83.15
N PHE A 14 7.24 -46.07 -83.08
CA PHE A 14 7.27 -44.94 -84.03
C PHE A 14 8.23 -43.85 -83.54
N ALA A 15 9.53 -44.08 -83.74
CA ALA A 15 10.57 -43.14 -83.37
C ALA A 15 10.54 -41.85 -84.21
N ASP A 16 10.40 -41.99 -85.54
CA ASP A 16 10.30 -40.87 -86.48
C ASP A 16 8.85 -40.35 -86.57
N LYS A 17 8.67 -39.06 -86.89
CA LYS A 17 7.34 -38.48 -87.13
C LYS A 17 6.68 -39.19 -88.32
N THR A 18 5.70 -40.02 -88.00
CA THR A 18 4.99 -40.89 -88.93
C THR A 18 3.57 -40.37 -89.08
N LYS A 19 3.18 -40.01 -90.31
CA LYS A 19 1.84 -39.52 -90.64
C LYS A 19 1.08 -40.58 -91.42
N VAL A 20 -0.13 -40.92 -90.98
CA VAL A 20 -1.07 -41.78 -91.72
C VAL A 20 -2.30 -40.95 -92.05
N VAL A 21 -2.66 -40.90 -93.33
CA VAL A 21 -3.89 -40.28 -93.82
C VAL A 21 -4.87 -41.41 -94.12
N PHE A 22 -6.09 -41.36 -93.59
CA PHE A 22 -7.07 -42.42 -93.80
C PHE A 22 -8.09 -41.96 -94.84
N ASP A 23 -8.36 -42.82 -95.83
CA ASP A 23 -9.44 -42.62 -96.79
C ASP A 23 -10.80 -42.95 -96.13
N GLN A 24 -11.89 -42.49 -96.74
CA GLN A 24 -13.25 -42.96 -96.43
C GLN A 24 -13.46 -44.37 -97.01
N GLY A 25 -14.28 -45.19 -96.34
CA GLY A 25 -14.45 -46.62 -96.66
C GLY A 25 -13.70 -47.54 -95.70
N VAL A 26 -13.26 -48.71 -96.19
CA VAL A 26 -12.59 -49.74 -95.38
C VAL A 26 -11.08 -49.68 -95.59
N THR A 27 -10.34 -49.20 -94.59
CA THR A 27 -8.87 -49.19 -94.58
C THR A 27 -8.33 -50.35 -93.76
N ALA A 28 -7.53 -51.25 -94.34
CA ALA A 28 -6.86 -52.32 -93.59
C ALA A 28 -5.41 -51.96 -93.23
N VAL A 29 -5.02 -52.26 -92.00
CA VAL A 29 -3.65 -52.12 -91.50
C VAL A 29 -3.05 -53.52 -91.33
N VAL A 30 -2.03 -53.82 -92.13
CA VAL A 30 -1.46 -55.16 -92.28
C VAL A 30 0.04 -55.16 -92.00
N GLY A 31 0.64 -56.34 -91.85
CA GLY A 31 2.07 -56.48 -91.60
C GLY A 31 2.40 -57.71 -90.73
N PRO A 32 3.68 -58.13 -90.69
CA PRO A 32 4.12 -59.28 -89.91
C PRO A 32 3.89 -59.06 -88.41
N ASN A 33 3.86 -60.14 -87.63
CA ASN A 33 3.65 -60.03 -86.18
C ASN A 33 4.86 -59.36 -85.52
N GLY A 34 4.59 -58.52 -84.51
CA GLY A 34 5.60 -57.66 -83.88
C GLY A 34 5.91 -56.34 -84.60
N SER A 35 5.42 -56.11 -85.84
CA SER A 35 5.73 -54.89 -86.63
C SER A 35 5.20 -53.55 -86.07
N GLY A 36 4.45 -53.57 -84.98
CA GLY A 36 3.86 -52.37 -84.36
C GLY A 36 2.48 -51.97 -84.86
N LYS A 37 1.77 -52.84 -85.62
CA LYS A 37 0.40 -52.57 -86.14
C LYS A 37 -0.52 -51.95 -85.08
N SER A 38 -0.73 -52.66 -83.98
CA SER A 38 -1.61 -52.26 -82.87
C SER A 38 -0.99 -51.21 -81.93
N ASN A 39 0.17 -50.62 -82.26
CA ASN A 39 0.62 -49.37 -81.62
C ASN A 39 -0.10 -48.17 -82.25
N ILE A 40 -0.62 -48.28 -83.48
CA ILE A 40 -1.40 -47.23 -84.15
C ILE A 40 -2.75 -47.06 -83.45
N THR A 41 -3.45 -48.16 -83.17
CA THR A 41 -4.75 -48.19 -82.47
C THR A 41 -4.63 -47.68 -81.03
N GLU A 42 -3.58 -48.08 -80.32
CA GLU A 42 -3.21 -47.52 -79.01
C GLU A 42 -2.92 -46.02 -79.07
N SER A 43 -2.18 -45.55 -80.09
CA SER A 43 -1.81 -44.13 -80.20
C SER A 43 -3.06 -43.23 -80.34
N LEU A 44 -4.06 -43.68 -81.11
CA LEU A 44 -5.35 -43.01 -81.23
C LEU A 44 -6.12 -43.02 -79.90
N ARG A 45 -6.29 -44.20 -79.28
CA ARG A 45 -6.97 -44.34 -77.98
C ARG A 45 -6.32 -43.47 -76.90
N TRP A 46 -4.99 -43.38 -76.90
CA TRP A 46 -4.23 -42.53 -76.00
C TRP A 46 -4.49 -41.04 -76.23
N ALA A 47 -4.50 -40.58 -77.48
CA ALA A 47 -4.79 -39.18 -77.80
C ALA A 47 -6.24 -38.77 -77.48
N LEU A 48 -7.22 -39.65 -77.71
CA LEU A 48 -8.64 -39.45 -77.35
C LEU A 48 -8.92 -39.53 -75.83
N GLY A 49 -7.87 -39.58 -75.00
CA GLY A 49 -7.97 -39.34 -73.56
C GLY A 49 -7.82 -40.56 -72.64
N GLU A 50 -7.52 -41.76 -73.15
CA GLU A 50 -7.36 -42.93 -72.27
C GLU A 50 -6.18 -42.77 -71.29
N SER A 51 -6.46 -42.90 -70.00
CA SER A 51 -5.51 -42.78 -68.90
C SER A 51 -5.06 -44.15 -68.34
N SER A 52 -5.74 -45.23 -68.71
CA SER A 52 -5.41 -46.59 -68.28
C SER A 52 -4.13 -47.11 -68.95
N VAL A 53 -3.00 -46.99 -68.25
CA VAL A 53 -1.68 -47.52 -68.69
C VAL A 53 -1.77 -49.00 -69.13
N LYS A 54 -2.56 -49.81 -68.42
CA LYS A 54 -2.78 -51.23 -68.71
C LYS A 54 -3.43 -51.44 -70.09
N SER A 55 -4.38 -50.59 -70.48
CA SER A 55 -5.05 -50.67 -71.79
C SER A 55 -4.12 -50.37 -72.97
N LEU A 56 -3.02 -49.65 -72.70
CA LEU A 56 -1.96 -49.29 -73.64
C LEU A 56 -0.74 -50.23 -73.51
N ARG A 57 -0.90 -51.41 -72.89
CA ARG A 57 0.15 -52.44 -72.72
C ARG A 57 1.48 -51.89 -72.18
N GLY A 58 1.42 -51.02 -71.16
CA GLY A 58 2.58 -50.48 -70.43
C GLY A 58 2.49 -50.70 -68.91
N GLY A 59 3.57 -50.38 -68.17
CA GLY A 59 3.60 -50.43 -66.71
C GLY A 59 3.41 -49.07 -66.04
N LYS A 60 3.98 -48.01 -66.62
CA LYS A 60 3.81 -46.59 -66.24
C LYS A 60 3.48 -45.75 -67.48
N MET A 61 2.87 -44.57 -67.28
CA MET A 61 2.46 -43.73 -68.42
C MET A 61 3.63 -43.31 -69.36
N PRO A 62 4.85 -42.98 -68.86
CA PRO A 62 6.00 -42.71 -69.72
C PRO A 62 6.49 -43.89 -70.57
N ASP A 63 6.05 -45.12 -70.31
CA ASP A 63 6.43 -46.31 -71.10
C ASP A 63 5.86 -46.28 -72.53
N VAL A 64 4.93 -45.37 -72.82
CA VAL A 64 4.48 -45.12 -74.21
C VAL A 64 5.51 -44.35 -75.04
N ILE A 65 6.57 -43.81 -74.43
CA ILE A 65 7.65 -43.09 -75.12
C ILE A 65 8.69 -44.08 -75.66
N PHE A 66 9.16 -43.87 -76.89
CA PHE A 66 10.19 -44.70 -77.53
C PHE A 66 11.42 -44.89 -76.61
N ALA A 67 11.61 -46.15 -76.21
CA ALA A 67 12.66 -46.55 -75.27
C ALA A 67 14.08 -46.52 -75.86
N GLY A 68 14.19 -46.39 -77.19
CA GLY A 68 15.44 -46.57 -77.93
C GLY A 68 15.57 -47.99 -78.50
N THR A 69 16.55 -48.16 -79.38
CA THR A 69 17.03 -49.42 -79.97
C THR A 69 18.56 -49.42 -79.89
N GLU A 70 19.22 -50.51 -80.30
CA GLU A 70 20.69 -50.53 -80.39
C GLU A 70 21.24 -49.45 -81.35
N SER A 71 20.50 -49.12 -82.41
CA SER A 71 20.85 -48.09 -83.39
C SER A 71 20.44 -46.66 -82.98
N ARG A 72 19.38 -46.49 -82.19
CA ARG A 72 18.76 -45.18 -81.93
C ARG A 72 18.55 -44.90 -80.45
N LYS A 73 18.95 -43.70 -80.03
CA LYS A 73 18.76 -43.22 -78.65
C LYS A 73 17.26 -43.11 -78.28
N PRO A 74 16.90 -43.31 -76.99
CA PRO A 74 15.58 -42.99 -76.47
C PRO A 74 15.14 -41.55 -76.78
N LEU A 75 13.83 -41.36 -76.93
CA LEU A 75 13.23 -40.03 -77.03
C LEU A 75 12.70 -39.55 -75.67
N ASN A 76 12.69 -38.23 -75.47
CA ASN A 76 12.34 -37.60 -74.19
C ASN A 76 10.84 -37.27 -74.05
N TYR A 77 10.10 -37.31 -75.15
CA TYR A 77 8.64 -37.15 -75.19
C TYR A 77 8.03 -38.05 -76.26
N ALA A 78 6.74 -38.35 -76.10
CA ALA A 78 5.89 -38.83 -77.18
C ALA A 78 4.80 -37.78 -77.44
N SER A 79 4.44 -37.60 -78.71
CA SER A 79 3.29 -36.79 -79.12
C SER A 79 2.48 -37.54 -80.16
N VAL A 80 1.17 -37.57 -79.96
CA VAL A 80 0.22 -38.07 -80.95
C VAL A 80 -0.81 -36.98 -81.20
N VAL A 81 -1.03 -36.70 -82.47
CA VAL A 81 -1.99 -35.72 -82.96
C VAL A 81 -3.03 -36.45 -83.79
N VAL A 82 -4.29 -36.21 -83.48
CA VAL A 82 -5.44 -36.80 -84.15
C VAL A 82 -6.24 -35.68 -84.77
N THR A 83 -6.39 -35.73 -86.10
CA THR A 83 -7.11 -34.72 -86.87
C THR A 83 -8.42 -35.34 -87.37
N LEU A 84 -9.53 -34.85 -86.81
CA LEU A 84 -10.88 -35.32 -87.10
C LEU A 84 -11.59 -34.30 -87.99
N ASP A 85 -12.14 -34.75 -89.11
CA ASP A 85 -12.95 -33.93 -90.00
C ASP A 85 -14.41 -33.92 -89.52
N ASN A 86 -14.96 -32.74 -89.24
CA ASN A 86 -16.27 -32.49 -88.63
C ASN A 86 -17.12 -31.55 -89.53
N HIS A 87 -16.92 -31.57 -90.86
CA HIS A 87 -17.67 -30.71 -91.79
C HIS A 87 -19.19 -30.94 -91.80
N ASP A 88 -19.66 -32.09 -91.31
CA ASP A 88 -21.07 -32.43 -91.13
C ASP A 88 -21.67 -31.94 -89.78
N GLY A 89 -20.86 -31.35 -88.90
CA GLY A 89 -21.31 -30.79 -87.63
C GLY A 89 -21.73 -31.84 -86.59
N PHE A 90 -21.14 -33.04 -86.63
CA PHE A 90 -21.39 -34.13 -85.69
C PHE A 90 -21.17 -33.68 -84.23
N ILE A 91 -20.08 -32.94 -83.97
CA ILE A 91 -19.88 -32.18 -82.74
C ILE A 91 -20.29 -30.73 -83.01
N LYS A 92 -21.49 -30.35 -82.53
CA LYS A 92 -22.20 -29.11 -82.89
C LYS A 92 -21.53 -27.82 -82.43
N ASP A 93 -20.73 -27.89 -81.36
CA ASP A 93 -20.07 -26.74 -80.73
C ASP A 93 -18.55 -26.68 -81.05
N ALA A 94 -18.09 -27.44 -82.05
CA ALA A 94 -16.67 -27.57 -82.43
C ALA A 94 -16.40 -27.10 -83.88
N GLY A 95 -15.12 -26.94 -84.23
CA GLY A 95 -14.70 -26.53 -85.57
C GLY A 95 -14.97 -27.57 -86.66
N GLN A 96 -14.83 -27.17 -87.93
CA GLN A 96 -14.93 -28.06 -89.11
C GLN A 96 -13.81 -29.10 -89.16
N GLU A 97 -12.66 -28.82 -88.54
CA GLU A 97 -11.55 -29.73 -88.35
C GLU A 97 -11.10 -29.61 -86.89
N ILE A 98 -11.03 -30.74 -86.18
CA ILE A 98 -10.75 -30.80 -84.75
C ILE A 98 -9.41 -31.51 -84.56
N ARG A 99 -8.43 -30.81 -83.98
CA ARG A 99 -7.06 -31.31 -83.77
C ARG A 99 -6.83 -31.61 -82.29
N VAL A 100 -6.97 -32.87 -81.91
CA VAL A 100 -6.68 -33.34 -80.55
C VAL A 100 -5.21 -33.75 -80.46
N GLU A 101 -4.44 -33.08 -79.61
CA GLU A 101 -3.03 -33.37 -79.40
C GLU A 101 -2.77 -33.82 -77.97
N ARG A 102 -2.08 -34.96 -77.81
CA ARG A 102 -1.57 -35.38 -76.51
C ARG A 102 -0.07 -35.52 -76.55
N HIS A 103 0.59 -34.88 -75.60
CA HIS A 103 2.03 -34.96 -75.38
C HIS A 103 2.29 -35.56 -74.00
N ILE A 104 3.32 -36.41 -73.87
CA ILE A 104 3.83 -36.83 -72.56
C ILE A 104 5.36 -36.75 -72.54
N TYR A 105 5.90 -36.20 -71.47
CA TYR A 105 7.33 -36.09 -71.22
C TYR A 105 7.80 -37.18 -70.25
N ARG A 106 9.09 -37.52 -70.25
CA ARG A 106 9.66 -38.54 -69.35
C ARG A 106 9.53 -38.22 -67.85
N SER A 107 9.19 -36.99 -67.47
CA SER A 107 8.80 -36.58 -66.11
C SER A 107 7.46 -37.19 -65.66
N GLY A 108 6.59 -37.60 -66.59
CA GLY A 108 5.21 -38.00 -66.35
C GLY A 108 4.17 -36.95 -66.74
N ASP A 109 4.60 -35.69 -66.94
CA ASP A 109 3.73 -34.59 -67.33
C ASP A 109 3.04 -34.87 -68.66
N SER A 110 1.70 -34.85 -68.66
CA SER A 110 0.87 -35.02 -69.85
C SER A 110 0.22 -33.68 -70.22
N GLU A 111 0.55 -33.14 -71.40
CA GLU A 111 -0.18 -32.01 -71.95
C GLU A 111 -1.29 -32.49 -72.89
N TYR A 112 -2.47 -31.90 -72.71
CA TYR A 112 -3.66 -32.10 -73.53
C TYR A 112 -3.97 -30.81 -74.28
N LYS A 113 -4.21 -30.89 -75.58
CA LYS A 113 -4.58 -29.74 -76.40
C LYS A 113 -5.74 -30.07 -77.33
N ILE A 114 -6.63 -29.09 -77.51
CA ILE A 114 -7.63 -29.06 -78.58
C ILE A 114 -7.30 -27.82 -79.41
N ASP A 115 -7.11 -28.00 -80.72
CA ASP A 115 -6.79 -26.94 -81.68
C ASP A 115 -5.60 -26.06 -81.23
N GLY A 116 -4.57 -26.72 -80.70
CA GLY A 116 -3.35 -26.12 -80.15
C GLY A 116 -3.48 -25.46 -78.76
N LYS A 117 -4.70 -25.21 -78.25
CA LYS A 117 -4.94 -24.62 -76.92
C LYS A 117 -4.77 -25.69 -75.83
N LYS A 118 -4.01 -25.40 -74.78
CA LYS A 118 -3.90 -26.31 -73.61
C LYS A 118 -5.23 -26.39 -72.87
N VAL A 119 -5.65 -27.60 -72.55
CA VAL A 119 -6.90 -27.93 -71.85
C VAL A 119 -6.65 -29.00 -70.77
N ARG A 120 -7.64 -29.29 -69.94
CA ARG A 120 -7.62 -30.40 -68.98
C ARG A 120 -8.12 -31.68 -69.66
N LEU A 121 -7.78 -32.83 -69.09
CA LEU A 121 -8.33 -34.13 -69.53
C LEU A 121 -9.86 -34.17 -69.41
N ARG A 122 -10.44 -33.50 -68.39
CA ARG A 122 -11.90 -33.32 -68.27
C ARG A 122 -12.47 -32.68 -69.53
N ASP A 123 -11.84 -31.63 -70.06
CA ASP A 123 -12.39 -30.86 -71.17
C ASP A 123 -12.38 -31.68 -72.48
N ILE A 124 -11.42 -32.60 -72.66
CA ILE A 124 -11.44 -33.60 -73.74
C ILE A 124 -12.55 -34.65 -73.52
N HIS A 125 -12.74 -35.11 -72.28
CA HIS A 125 -13.85 -36.03 -71.97
C HIS A 125 -15.22 -35.38 -72.16
N ASP A 126 -15.39 -34.11 -71.76
CA ASP A 126 -16.62 -33.33 -71.92
C ASP A 126 -16.88 -32.98 -73.40
N LEU A 127 -15.83 -32.77 -74.24
CA LEU A 127 -15.95 -32.61 -75.70
C LEU A 127 -16.50 -33.88 -76.38
N PHE A 128 -16.04 -35.06 -75.96
CA PHE A 128 -16.47 -36.35 -76.52
C PHE A 128 -17.62 -37.02 -75.76
N LEU A 129 -18.17 -36.38 -74.71
CA LEU A 129 -19.28 -36.90 -73.93
C LEU A 129 -20.55 -37.03 -74.79
N ASP A 130 -21.28 -38.13 -74.63
CA ASP A 130 -22.43 -38.54 -75.45
C ASP A 130 -22.17 -38.68 -76.97
N THR A 131 -20.98 -38.35 -77.50
CA THR A 131 -20.66 -38.43 -78.95
C THR A 131 -20.44 -39.86 -79.47
N GLY A 132 -20.07 -40.81 -78.59
CA GLY A 132 -19.62 -42.14 -79.01
C GLY A 132 -18.16 -42.20 -79.47
N LEU A 133 -17.36 -41.15 -79.22
CA LEU A 133 -15.90 -41.12 -79.40
C LEU A 133 -15.11 -41.04 -78.07
N GLY A 134 -15.81 -41.10 -76.93
CA GLY A 134 -15.24 -40.99 -75.59
C GLY A 134 -14.43 -42.22 -75.13
N ARG A 135 -13.95 -42.17 -73.88
CA ARG A 135 -13.00 -43.12 -73.30
C ARG A 135 -13.42 -44.60 -73.40
N ASP A 136 -14.67 -44.91 -73.09
CA ASP A 136 -15.20 -46.28 -73.07
C ASP A 136 -15.92 -46.69 -74.36
N SER A 137 -15.91 -45.81 -75.37
CA SER A 137 -16.81 -45.83 -76.52
C SER A 137 -16.57 -46.95 -77.54
N PHE A 138 -17.60 -47.21 -78.34
CA PHE A 138 -17.64 -48.24 -79.38
C PHE A 138 -16.81 -47.92 -80.63
N SER A 139 -16.09 -46.79 -80.64
CA SER A 139 -15.23 -46.35 -81.75
C SER A 139 -13.91 -47.15 -81.86
N ILE A 140 -13.42 -47.79 -80.79
CA ILE A 140 -12.16 -48.58 -80.81
C ILE A 140 -12.37 -49.96 -80.19
N ILE A 141 -12.83 -50.90 -81.02
CA ILE A 141 -13.11 -52.30 -80.67
C ILE A 141 -11.83 -53.13 -80.84
N SER A 142 -11.18 -53.43 -79.72
CA SER A 142 -10.09 -54.42 -79.61
C SER A 142 -10.63 -55.71 -78.98
N GLN A 143 -10.03 -56.88 -79.24
CA GLN A 143 -10.47 -58.19 -78.72
C GLN A 143 -10.97 -58.17 -77.26
N GLY A 144 -10.22 -57.57 -76.32
CA GLY A 144 -10.63 -57.51 -74.91
C GLY A 144 -11.95 -56.77 -74.63
N LYS A 145 -12.35 -55.80 -75.46
CA LYS A 145 -13.65 -55.09 -75.34
C LYS A 145 -14.81 -55.97 -75.81
N VAL A 146 -14.56 -56.85 -76.79
CA VAL A 146 -15.50 -57.88 -77.26
C VAL A 146 -15.80 -58.91 -76.15
N GLU A 147 -14.81 -59.20 -75.31
CA GLU A 147 -14.95 -60.09 -74.14
C GLU A 147 -15.61 -59.40 -72.93
N GLU A 148 -15.29 -58.12 -72.66
CA GLU A 148 -15.85 -57.34 -71.55
C GLU A 148 -17.40 -57.19 -71.61
N ILE A 149 -17.95 -56.98 -72.81
CA ILE A 149 -19.40 -56.77 -73.03
C ILE A 149 -20.24 -58.00 -72.62
N PHE A 150 -19.65 -59.20 -72.63
CA PHE A 150 -20.31 -60.42 -72.17
C PHE A 150 -19.99 -60.78 -70.72
N ASN A 151 -18.75 -60.58 -70.28
CA ASN A 151 -18.34 -60.94 -68.92
C ASN A 151 -18.87 -59.99 -67.84
N SER A 152 -19.33 -58.79 -68.22
CA SER A 152 -20.02 -57.82 -67.35
C SER A 152 -21.40 -58.32 -66.87
N LYS A 153 -21.83 -57.86 -65.69
CA LYS A 153 -23.18 -58.11 -65.15
C LYS A 153 -24.24 -57.34 -65.93
N SER A 154 -25.51 -57.71 -65.78
CA SER A 154 -26.65 -57.02 -66.43
C SER A 154 -26.75 -55.54 -66.05
N GLU A 155 -26.44 -55.18 -64.80
CA GLU A 155 -26.34 -53.79 -64.32
C GLU A 155 -25.16 -53.04 -64.96
N GLU A 156 -23.97 -53.65 -65.00
CA GLU A 156 -22.76 -53.05 -65.59
C GLU A 156 -22.96 -52.84 -67.10
N ARG A 157 -23.58 -53.82 -67.77
CA ARG A 157 -23.94 -53.78 -69.19
C ARG A 157 -24.97 -52.69 -69.50
N ARG A 158 -25.79 -52.25 -68.54
CA ARG A 158 -26.71 -51.11 -68.71
C ARG A 158 -25.97 -49.83 -69.15
N ALA A 159 -24.74 -49.61 -68.65
CA ALA A 159 -23.96 -48.41 -68.97
C ALA A 159 -23.69 -48.23 -70.48
N ILE A 160 -23.53 -49.33 -71.22
CA ILE A 160 -23.40 -49.34 -72.69
C ILE A 160 -24.63 -48.73 -73.37
N PHE A 161 -25.82 -49.02 -72.84
CA PHE A 161 -27.09 -48.49 -73.36
C PHE A 161 -27.35 -47.05 -72.86
N GLU A 162 -26.85 -46.67 -71.68
CA GLU A 162 -26.89 -45.28 -71.19
C GLU A 162 -25.95 -44.34 -72.00
N GLU A 163 -24.75 -44.81 -72.38
CA GLU A 163 -23.84 -44.08 -73.28
C GLU A 163 -24.43 -43.96 -74.69
N ALA A 164 -25.08 -45.02 -75.19
CA ALA A 164 -25.81 -44.94 -76.45
C ALA A 164 -26.95 -43.90 -76.39
N ALA A 165 -27.78 -43.95 -75.34
CA ALA A 165 -28.92 -43.04 -75.13
C ALA A 165 -28.55 -41.58 -74.82
N GLY A 166 -27.29 -41.28 -74.52
CA GLY A 166 -26.84 -39.92 -74.18
C GLY A 166 -27.47 -39.40 -72.87
N VAL A 167 -27.78 -40.30 -71.93
CA VAL A 167 -28.36 -39.95 -70.62
C VAL A 167 -27.30 -39.71 -69.54
N LEU A 168 -26.04 -40.03 -69.83
CA LEU A 168 -24.92 -39.94 -68.87
C LEU A 168 -24.72 -38.51 -68.36
N LYS A 169 -24.86 -37.51 -69.25
CA LYS A 169 -24.82 -36.08 -68.91
C LYS A 169 -25.86 -35.65 -67.87
N TYR A 170 -27.09 -36.14 -68.01
CA TYR A 170 -28.18 -35.88 -67.07
C TYR A 170 -27.95 -36.60 -65.74
N LYS A 171 -27.52 -37.87 -65.78
CA LYS A 171 -27.17 -38.68 -64.59
C LYS A 171 -26.07 -38.02 -63.75
N THR A 172 -25.05 -37.44 -64.39
CA THR A 172 -23.99 -36.66 -63.74
C THR A 172 -24.52 -35.35 -63.14
N ARG A 173 -25.26 -34.54 -63.92
CA ARG A 173 -25.86 -33.28 -63.43
C ARG A 173 -26.82 -33.47 -62.27
N ARG A 174 -27.60 -34.55 -62.27
CA ARG A 174 -28.49 -34.91 -61.17
C ARG A 174 -27.69 -35.15 -59.89
N LYS A 175 -26.60 -35.93 -59.95
CA LYS A 175 -25.71 -36.17 -58.81
C LYS A 175 -24.98 -34.90 -58.32
N GLU A 176 -24.59 -34.01 -59.22
CA GLU A 176 -24.06 -32.69 -58.85
C GLU A 176 -25.12 -31.83 -58.13
N THR A 177 -26.40 -31.95 -58.51
CA THR A 177 -27.51 -31.19 -57.92
C THR A 177 -27.97 -31.78 -56.58
N GLU A 178 -28.04 -33.11 -56.46
CA GLU A 178 -28.20 -33.84 -55.18
C GLU A 178 -27.12 -33.41 -54.17
N SER A 179 -25.86 -33.32 -54.61
CA SER A 179 -24.75 -32.88 -53.74
C SER A 179 -24.86 -31.41 -53.32
N LYS A 180 -25.41 -30.52 -54.17
CA LYS A 180 -25.68 -29.11 -53.80
C LYS A 180 -26.84 -29.00 -52.82
N LEU A 181 -27.89 -29.80 -53.01
CA LEU A 181 -29.04 -29.83 -52.11
C LEU A 181 -28.62 -30.21 -50.68
N GLN A 182 -27.78 -31.24 -50.52
CA GLN A 182 -27.22 -31.60 -49.22
C GLN A 182 -26.40 -30.45 -48.61
N GLN A 183 -25.50 -29.83 -49.38
CA GLN A 183 -24.72 -28.68 -48.90
C GLN A 183 -25.60 -27.48 -48.52
N THR A 184 -26.75 -27.30 -49.18
CA THR A 184 -27.73 -26.25 -48.85
C THR A 184 -28.44 -26.56 -47.53
N GLN A 185 -28.74 -27.85 -47.25
CA GLN A 185 -29.26 -28.28 -45.95
C GLN A 185 -28.22 -28.11 -44.84
N ASP A 186 -27.00 -28.64 -45.02
CA ASP A 186 -25.92 -28.56 -44.03
C ASP A 186 -25.57 -27.11 -43.63
N ASN A 187 -25.79 -26.14 -44.54
CA ASN A 187 -25.61 -24.72 -44.30
C ASN A 187 -26.81 -24.07 -43.60
N LEU A 188 -28.04 -24.53 -43.88
CA LEU A 188 -29.25 -24.06 -43.22
C LEU A 188 -29.24 -24.46 -41.73
N ASP A 189 -28.98 -25.74 -41.44
CA ASP A 189 -28.98 -26.28 -40.07
C ASP A 189 -28.02 -25.48 -39.16
N ARG A 190 -26.81 -25.20 -39.65
CA ARG A 190 -25.80 -24.38 -38.94
C ARG A 190 -26.22 -22.93 -38.73
N LEU A 191 -26.99 -22.37 -39.66
CA LEU A 191 -27.42 -20.98 -39.59
C LEU A 191 -28.59 -20.84 -38.59
N GLU A 192 -29.44 -21.87 -38.48
CA GLU A 192 -30.45 -21.97 -37.42
C GLU A 192 -29.80 -22.15 -36.02
N ASP A 193 -28.75 -22.97 -35.89
CA ASP A 193 -27.95 -23.08 -34.64
C ASP A 193 -27.38 -21.71 -34.20
N ILE A 194 -26.78 -20.95 -35.13
CA ILE A 194 -26.19 -19.63 -34.84
C ILE A 194 -27.26 -18.61 -34.44
N ILE A 195 -28.44 -18.61 -35.10
CA ILE A 195 -29.56 -17.75 -34.73
C ILE A 195 -30.05 -18.07 -33.31
N TYR A 196 -30.13 -19.36 -32.95
CA TYR A 196 -30.52 -19.79 -31.62
C TYR A 196 -29.51 -19.37 -30.54
N GLU A 197 -28.21 -19.41 -30.82
CA GLU A 197 -27.19 -18.89 -29.88
C GLU A 197 -27.35 -17.37 -29.65
N LEU A 198 -27.51 -16.59 -30.73
CA LEU A 198 -27.61 -15.13 -30.66
C LEU A 198 -28.90 -14.64 -29.98
N ASP A 199 -30.06 -15.27 -30.20
CA ASP A 199 -31.32 -14.92 -29.51
C ASP A 199 -31.29 -15.20 -27.99
N ASN A 200 -30.42 -16.11 -27.54
CA ASN A 200 -30.15 -16.33 -26.12
C ASN A 200 -29.18 -15.27 -25.54
N GLN A 201 -28.29 -14.70 -26.34
CA GLN A 201 -27.33 -13.66 -25.92
C GLN A 201 -27.94 -12.24 -25.89
N ILE A 202 -28.89 -11.94 -26.79
CA ILE A 202 -29.41 -10.58 -26.98
C ILE A 202 -30.15 -10.02 -25.74
N LYS A 203 -30.96 -10.84 -25.05
CA LYS A 203 -31.79 -10.40 -23.90
C LYS A 203 -30.94 -10.05 -22.65
N PRO A 204 -29.87 -10.80 -22.31
CA PRO A 204 -28.88 -10.35 -21.34
C PRO A 204 -28.15 -9.06 -21.73
N LEU A 205 -27.73 -8.92 -23.00
CA LEU A 205 -27.00 -7.74 -23.50
C LEU A 205 -27.88 -6.49 -23.46
N GLU A 206 -29.15 -6.58 -23.85
CA GLU A 206 -30.14 -5.50 -23.78
C GLU A 206 -30.22 -4.88 -22.38
N LYS A 207 -30.32 -5.74 -21.36
CA LYS A 207 -30.38 -5.30 -19.95
C LYS A 207 -29.07 -4.68 -19.46
N GLN A 208 -27.92 -5.13 -19.98
CA GLN A 208 -26.63 -4.51 -19.70
C GLN A 208 -26.50 -3.14 -20.40
N ALA A 209 -26.94 -3.04 -21.66
CA ALA A 209 -26.98 -1.79 -22.43
C ALA A 209 -27.89 -0.73 -21.80
N GLU A 210 -29.06 -1.13 -21.27
CA GLU A 210 -29.90 -0.23 -20.47
C GLU A 210 -29.19 0.30 -19.22
N ASN A 211 -28.53 -0.58 -18.46
CA ASN A 211 -27.80 -0.18 -17.26
C ASN A 211 -26.59 0.70 -17.60
N ALA A 212 -25.93 0.47 -18.74
CA ALA A 212 -24.86 1.30 -19.27
C ALA A 212 -25.34 2.70 -19.66
N ARG A 213 -26.48 2.81 -20.37
CA ARG A 213 -27.09 4.10 -20.70
C ARG A 213 -27.50 4.89 -19.44
N LYS A 214 -28.08 4.21 -18.44
CA LYS A 214 -28.43 4.82 -17.14
C LYS A 214 -27.19 5.24 -16.33
N PHE A 215 -26.11 4.45 -16.39
CA PHE A 215 -24.84 4.80 -15.77
C PHE A 215 -24.23 6.06 -16.40
N LEU A 216 -24.16 6.14 -17.74
CA LEU A 216 -23.57 7.28 -18.44
C LEU A 216 -24.31 8.60 -18.14
N ASP A 217 -25.63 8.57 -18.01
CA ASP A 217 -26.45 9.71 -17.60
C ASP A 217 -26.15 10.15 -16.15
N LEU A 218 -26.22 9.23 -15.19
CA LEU A 218 -25.93 9.52 -13.77
C LEU A 218 -24.47 9.93 -13.53
N GLU A 219 -23.52 9.34 -14.25
CA GLU A 219 -22.08 9.68 -14.22
C GLU A 219 -21.85 11.09 -14.78
N GLY A 220 -22.58 11.48 -15.84
CA GLY A 220 -22.57 12.84 -16.39
C GLY A 220 -23.14 13.86 -15.41
N GLN A 221 -24.30 13.57 -14.81
CA GLN A 221 -24.93 14.40 -13.78
C GLN A 221 -24.02 14.56 -12.55
N ARG A 222 -23.40 13.47 -12.07
CA ARG A 222 -22.45 13.53 -10.95
C ARG A 222 -21.24 14.41 -11.30
N LYS A 223 -20.69 14.30 -12.52
CA LYS A 223 -19.55 15.11 -12.97
C LYS A 223 -19.87 16.61 -13.10
N ALA A 224 -21.10 16.99 -13.44
CA ALA A 224 -21.50 18.39 -13.40
C ALA A 224 -21.50 18.91 -11.95
N ILE A 225 -22.32 18.33 -11.08
CA ILE A 225 -22.51 18.82 -9.70
C ILE A 225 -21.22 18.70 -8.88
N TYR A 226 -20.41 17.66 -9.09
CA TYR A 226 -19.14 17.48 -8.38
C TYR A 226 -18.05 18.48 -8.82
N LEU A 227 -18.07 18.98 -10.07
CA LEU A 227 -17.20 20.08 -10.48
C LEU A 227 -17.55 21.37 -9.70
N ASP A 228 -18.84 21.68 -9.59
CA ASP A 228 -19.34 22.85 -8.85
C ASP A 228 -18.97 22.75 -7.35
N VAL A 229 -19.15 21.56 -6.75
CA VAL A 229 -18.77 21.26 -5.37
C VAL A 229 -17.25 21.44 -5.15
N LEU A 230 -16.40 20.93 -6.07
CA LEU A 230 -14.95 21.10 -5.98
C LEU A 230 -14.55 22.59 -6.03
N VAL A 231 -15.11 23.36 -6.96
CA VAL A 231 -14.79 24.79 -7.11
C VAL A 231 -15.24 25.58 -5.86
N ALA A 232 -16.42 25.28 -5.32
CA ALA A 232 -16.92 25.87 -4.08
C ALA A 232 -16.05 25.49 -2.85
N GLN A 233 -15.67 24.21 -2.69
CA GLN A 233 -14.77 23.77 -1.62
C GLN A 233 -13.39 24.44 -1.72
N ILE A 234 -12.82 24.58 -2.93
CA ILE A 234 -11.54 25.29 -3.12
C ILE A 234 -11.67 26.78 -2.76
N LYS A 235 -12.79 27.43 -3.12
CA LYS A 235 -13.10 28.83 -2.77
C LYS A 235 -13.19 29.03 -1.25
N GLU A 236 -13.90 28.14 -0.55
CA GLU A 236 -14.03 28.16 0.92
C GLU A 236 -12.70 27.91 1.63
N ASN A 237 -11.97 26.86 1.26
CA ASN A 237 -10.70 26.51 1.92
C ASN A 237 -9.60 27.54 1.63
N LYS A 238 -9.67 28.24 0.49
CA LYS A 238 -8.76 29.37 0.20
C LYS A 238 -9.04 30.57 1.12
N ALA A 239 -10.30 30.88 1.39
CA ALA A 239 -10.66 31.93 2.35
C ALA A 239 -10.26 31.55 3.80
N GLU A 240 -10.39 30.28 4.20
CA GLU A 240 -9.87 29.80 5.50
C GLU A 240 -8.34 29.89 5.55
N LEU A 241 -7.64 29.60 4.46
CA LEU A 241 -6.18 29.75 4.37
C LEU A 241 -5.77 31.21 4.55
N GLU A 242 -6.35 32.13 3.79
CA GLU A 242 -6.06 33.57 3.86
C GLU A 242 -6.29 34.12 5.29
N SER A 243 -7.43 33.79 5.92
CA SER A 243 -7.70 34.16 7.32
C SER A 243 -6.70 33.55 8.31
N THR A 244 -6.21 32.33 8.07
CA THR A 244 -5.21 31.68 8.94
C THR A 244 -3.81 32.25 8.75
N GLU A 245 -3.49 32.77 7.55
CA GLU A 245 -2.25 33.50 7.29
C GLU A 245 -2.25 34.88 7.96
N GLU A 246 -3.40 35.57 8.01
CA GLU A 246 -3.56 36.80 8.79
C GLU A 246 -3.43 36.57 10.31
N GLU A 247 -4.06 35.52 10.86
CA GLU A 247 -3.89 35.10 12.27
C GLU A 247 -2.40 34.84 12.60
N LEU A 248 -1.70 34.13 11.72
CA LEU A 248 -0.28 33.80 11.90
C LEU A 248 0.61 35.05 11.88
N ALA A 249 0.36 35.99 10.96
CA ALA A 249 1.12 37.23 10.86
C ALA A 249 0.98 38.10 12.13
N GLN A 250 -0.23 38.22 12.68
CA GLN A 250 -0.47 38.96 13.92
C GLN A 250 0.28 38.34 15.12
N VAL A 251 0.33 37.00 15.22
CA VAL A 251 1.09 36.32 16.29
C VAL A 251 2.59 36.51 16.11
N GLN A 252 3.10 36.53 14.87
CA GLN A 252 4.53 36.80 14.60
C GLN A 252 4.93 38.24 14.94
N GLU A 253 4.06 39.22 14.71
CA GLU A 253 4.29 40.62 15.14
C GLU A 253 4.32 40.74 16.67
N LEU A 254 3.41 40.06 17.39
CA LEU A 254 3.40 40.01 18.85
C LEU A 254 4.70 39.38 19.40
N LEU A 255 5.16 38.26 18.84
CA LEU A 255 6.44 37.63 19.21
C LEU A 255 7.64 38.54 18.96
N MET A 256 7.67 39.27 17.85
CA MET A 256 8.72 40.26 17.57
C MET A 256 8.74 41.39 18.61
N SER A 257 7.56 41.89 19.02
CA SER A 257 7.45 42.90 20.07
C SER A 257 7.89 42.38 21.45
N TYR A 258 7.65 41.09 21.74
CA TYR A 258 8.12 40.43 22.96
C TYR A 258 9.65 40.39 23.04
N TYR A 259 10.34 39.97 21.98
CA TYR A 259 11.81 39.89 22.01
C TYR A 259 12.45 41.26 22.28
N GLN A 260 11.93 42.33 21.67
CA GLN A 260 12.37 43.71 21.94
C GLN A 260 12.08 44.18 23.37
N LYS A 261 11.01 43.70 24.01
CA LYS A 261 10.73 43.98 25.43
C LYS A 261 11.65 43.18 26.36
N ARG A 262 11.94 41.93 26.01
CA ARG A 262 12.83 41.03 26.78
C ARG A 262 14.27 41.54 26.79
N GLU A 263 14.75 42.02 25.64
CA GLU A 263 16.10 42.60 25.48
C GLU A 263 16.32 43.79 26.43
N LYS A 264 15.37 44.72 26.54
CA LYS A 264 15.44 45.85 27.48
C LYS A 264 15.47 45.42 28.95
N LEU A 265 14.61 44.47 29.33
CA LEU A 265 14.61 43.92 30.69
C LEU A 265 15.93 43.19 31.01
N GLU A 266 16.56 42.55 30.02
CA GLU A 266 17.90 41.94 30.16
C GLU A 266 19.03 42.97 30.27
N GLU A 267 18.92 44.14 29.63
CA GLU A 267 19.83 45.27 29.82
C GLU A 267 19.67 45.90 31.22
N GLU A 268 18.42 46.21 31.62
CA GLU A 268 18.09 46.79 32.92
C GLU A 268 18.57 45.88 34.08
N ASN A 269 18.33 44.57 33.99
CA ASN A 269 18.80 43.58 34.97
C ASN A 269 20.34 43.53 35.09
N GLN A 270 21.08 43.77 34.00
CA GLN A 270 22.54 43.84 34.02
C GLN A 270 23.04 45.13 34.69
N THR A 271 22.36 46.26 34.49
CA THR A 271 22.74 47.53 35.14
C THR A 271 22.60 47.46 36.65
N LEU A 272 21.48 46.95 37.16
CA LEU A 272 21.24 46.80 38.59
C LEU A 272 22.18 45.77 39.24
N LYS A 273 22.47 44.65 38.57
CA LYS A 273 23.48 43.68 39.05
C LYS A 273 24.87 44.30 39.21
N LYS A 274 25.24 45.24 38.34
CA LYS A 274 26.49 45.98 38.48
C LYS A 274 26.44 46.95 39.66
N GLN A 275 25.37 47.75 39.77
CA GLN A 275 25.22 48.70 40.89
C GLN A 275 25.24 47.99 42.24
N ARG A 276 24.58 46.83 42.36
CA ARG A 276 24.65 45.98 43.56
C ARG A 276 26.08 45.58 43.92
N GLN A 277 26.89 45.17 42.93
CA GLN A 277 28.27 44.76 43.19
C GLN A 277 29.18 45.96 43.51
N ASP A 278 29.05 47.07 42.77
CA ASP A 278 29.80 48.31 43.06
C ASP A 278 29.53 48.77 44.53
N LEU A 279 28.29 48.62 45.01
CA LEU A 279 27.86 48.97 46.37
C LEU A 279 28.34 47.98 47.45
N GLN A 280 28.35 46.68 47.16
CA GLN A 280 28.93 45.65 48.05
C GLN A 280 30.44 45.85 48.27
N ASP A 281 31.17 46.31 47.25
CA ASP A 281 32.59 46.63 47.35
C ASP A 281 32.84 47.90 48.21
N GLU A 282 31.91 48.88 48.22
CA GLU A 282 31.98 50.02 49.17
C GLU A 282 31.68 49.59 50.61
N MET A 283 30.63 48.79 50.85
CA MET A 283 30.32 48.24 52.17
C MET A 283 31.48 47.43 52.76
N ALA A 284 32.16 46.61 51.95
CA ALA A 284 33.31 45.83 52.42
C ALA A 284 34.48 46.72 52.88
N LYS A 285 34.67 47.88 52.24
CA LYS A 285 35.72 48.86 52.57
C LYS A 285 35.40 49.64 53.84
N ASP A 286 34.15 50.03 54.03
CA ASP A 286 33.75 50.76 55.22
C ASP A 286 33.69 49.81 56.45
N GLN A 287 33.41 48.50 56.27
CA GLN A 287 33.54 47.48 57.33
C GLN A 287 34.98 47.36 57.82
N GLY A 288 35.96 47.41 56.91
CA GLY A 288 37.39 47.45 57.28
C GLY A 288 37.72 48.67 58.14
N SER A 289 37.26 49.86 57.72
CA SER A 289 37.46 51.12 58.44
C SER A 289 36.85 51.09 59.86
N LEU A 290 35.75 50.37 60.04
CA LEU A 290 35.11 50.17 61.35
C LEU A 290 35.95 49.34 62.33
N MET A 291 36.71 48.36 61.81
CA MET A 291 37.61 47.53 62.63
C MET A 291 38.81 48.36 63.14
N ASP A 292 39.37 49.21 62.27
CA ASP A 292 40.49 50.10 62.63
C ASP A 292 40.09 51.12 63.72
N LEU A 293 38.94 51.78 63.59
CA LEU A 293 38.40 52.68 64.64
C LEU A 293 38.16 51.94 65.96
N THR A 294 37.68 50.69 65.90
CA THR A 294 37.47 49.87 67.10
C THR A 294 38.78 49.55 67.83
N SER A 295 39.90 49.38 67.10
CA SER A 295 41.22 49.22 67.70
C SER A 295 41.74 50.52 68.33
N LEU A 296 41.50 51.66 67.69
CA LEU A 296 41.97 52.98 68.15
C LEU A 296 41.37 53.35 69.52
N ILE A 297 40.08 53.11 69.73
CA ILE A 297 39.38 53.38 70.99
C ILE A 297 40.05 52.62 72.16
N SER A 298 40.36 51.33 71.98
CA SER A 298 40.96 50.49 73.03
C SER A 298 42.38 50.94 73.43
N ASP A 299 43.14 51.50 72.48
CA ASP A 299 44.47 52.08 72.76
C ASP A 299 44.40 53.42 73.50
N LEU A 300 43.28 54.15 73.43
CA LEU A 300 43.05 55.39 74.19
C LEU A 300 42.62 55.09 75.64
N GLU A 301 41.67 54.17 75.83
CA GLU A 301 41.26 53.69 77.17
C GLU A 301 42.44 53.20 78.01
N ARG A 302 43.39 52.48 77.39
CA ARG A 302 44.59 51.98 78.09
C ARG A 302 45.55 53.09 78.56
N LYS A 303 45.58 54.25 77.91
CA LYS A 303 46.39 55.41 78.35
C LYS A 303 45.75 56.11 79.56
N LEU A 304 44.43 56.24 79.54
CA LEU A 304 43.63 56.83 80.62
C LEU A 304 43.84 56.12 81.97
N ALA A 305 44.02 54.79 81.95
CA ALA A 305 44.32 54.00 83.15
C ALA A 305 45.70 54.28 83.76
N LEU A 306 46.70 54.71 82.97
CA LEU A 306 48.07 54.91 83.43
C LEU A 306 48.21 56.21 84.25
N SER A 307 47.63 57.30 83.76
CA SER A 307 47.74 58.64 84.38
C SER A 307 47.23 58.68 85.83
N LYS A 308 46.15 57.95 86.14
CA LYS A 308 45.60 57.87 87.51
C LYS A 308 46.59 57.33 88.55
N LEU A 309 47.57 56.52 88.13
CA LEU A 309 48.54 55.89 89.03
C LEU A 309 49.70 56.83 89.40
N GLU A 310 49.99 57.84 88.57
CA GLU A 310 51.04 58.84 88.84
C GLU A 310 50.59 59.88 89.89
N SER A 311 49.27 60.14 89.98
CA SER A 311 48.68 61.08 90.95
C SER A 311 48.93 60.72 92.41
N GLU A 312 48.99 59.43 92.75
CA GLU A 312 49.14 58.99 94.16
C GLU A 312 50.56 59.23 94.69
N GLN A 313 51.57 59.34 93.81
CA GLN A 313 52.97 59.34 94.20
C GLN A 313 53.50 60.73 94.63
N VAL A 314 52.84 61.81 94.22
CA VAL A 314 53.27 63.19 94.55
C VAL A 314 52.92 63.57 95.99
N ALA A 315 51.77 63.11 96.50
CA ALA A 315 51.26 63.42 97.85
C ALA A 315 52.27 63.10 98.97
N LEU A 316 53.09 62.06 98.79
CA LEU A 316 54.10 61.65 99.78
C LEU A 316 55.22 62.68 99.95
N ASN A 317 55.64 63.34 98.86
CA ASN A 317 56.76 64.31 98.88
C ASN A 317 56.39 65.62 99.59
N GLN A 318 55.08 65.93 99.67
CA GLN A 318 54.59 67.16 100.30
C GLN A 318 54.86 67.21 101.82
N GLN A 319 55.01 66.04 102.45
CA GLN A 319 55.08 65.90 103.91
C GLN A 319 56.48 66.18 104.49
N GLU A 320 57.56 65.83 103.79
CA GLU A 320 58.93 66.01 104.31
C GLU A 320 59.35 67.49 104.37
N ALA A 321 58.97 68.29 103.37
CA ALA A 321 59.39 69.69 103.27
C ALA A 321 58.81 70.57 104.39
N GLN A 322 57.61 70.26 104.88
CA GLN A 322 56.97 70.99 105.99
C GLN A 322 57.80 70.94 107.29
N ALA A 323 58.46 69.81 107.57
CA ALA A 323 59.30 69.65 108.76
C ALA A 323 60.56 70.54 108.75
N ARG A 324 60.98 70.99 107.56
CA ARG A 324 62.20 71.82 107.39
C ARG A 324 61.97 73.30 107.67
N LEU A 325 60.75 73.79 107.44
CA LEU A 325 60.36 75.19 107.66
C LEU A 325 60.44 75.58 109.14
N ALA A 326 59.94 74.72 110.04
CA ALA A 326 59.89 74.98 111.49
C ALA A 326 61.28 75.21 112.11
N ALA A 327 62.33 74.58 111.57
CA ALA A 327 63.70 74.71 112.09
C ALA A 327 64.36 76.08 111.79
N LEU A 328 63.86 76.82 110.80
CA LEU A 328 64.29 78.19 110.51
C LEU A 328 63.60 79.20 111.46
N GLU A 329 62.37 78.91 111.84
CA GLU A 329 61.50 79.78 112.65
C GLU A 329 62.05 79.99 114.09
N ASP A 330 62.57 78.94 114.73
CA ASP A 330 63.27 79.04 116.02
C ASP A 330 64.50 79.96 115.97
N LYS A 331 65.20 80.00 114.83
CA LYS A 331 66.40 80.83 114.66
C LYS A 331 66.04 82.30 114.53
N ARG A 332 64.97 82.61 113.76
CA ARG A 332 64.36 83.95 113.66
C ARG A 332 64.02 84.53 115.03
N ASN A 333 63.41 83.73 115.90
CA ASN A 333 63.02 84.14 117.26
C ASN A 333 64.20 84.59 118.14
N SER A 334 65.41 84.08 117.91
CA SER A 334 66.61 84.48 118.68
C SER A 334 67.11 85.88 118.31
N LEU A 335 67.27 86.17 117.02
CA LEU A 335 67.74 87.47 116.50
C LEU A 335 66.72 88.59 116.75
N SER A 336 65.43 88.27 116.70
CA SER A 336 64.36 89.21 117.06
C SER A 336 64.48 89.75 118.50
N LYS A 337 65.12 89.01 119.41
CA LYS A 337 65.29 89.43 120.80
C LYS A 337 66.47 90.38 121.00
N GLU A 338 67.57 90.17 120.28
CA GLU A 338 68.73 91.08 120.31
C GLU A 338 68.38 92.44 119.69
N LYS A 339 67.53 92.43 118.66
CA LYS A 339 66.93 93.63 118.07
C LYS A 339 66.11 94.46 119.07
N TYR A 340 65.31 93.80 119.93
CA TYR A 340 64.45 94.46 120.91
C TYR A 340 65.23 95.25 121.98
N ASP A 341 66.36 94.71 122.48
CA ASP A 341 67.19 95.42 123.47
C ASP A 341 67.85 96.69 122.87
N LYS A 342 68.11 96.68 121.56
CA LYS A 342 68.53 97.86 120.79
C LYS A 342 67.39 98.87 120.58
N GLU A 343 66.19 98.40 120.25
CA GLU A 343 64.98 99.23 120.14
C GLU A 343 64.64 99.95 121.45
N SER A 344 64.90 99.32 122.61
CA SER A 344 64.79 99.95 123.94
C SER A 344 65.78 101.12 124.14
N SER A 345 67.02 100.96 123.68
CA SER A 345 68.04 102.01 123.72
C SER A 345 67.70 103.18 122.77
N LEU A 346 67.15 102.86 121.60
CA LEU A 346 66.60 103.84 120.66
C LEU A 346 65.46 104.65 121.29
N ALA A 347 64.51 104.00 121.97
CA ALA A 347 63.35 104.66 122.58
C ALA A 347 63.72 105.75 123.61
N LEU A 348 64.77 105.52 124.41
CA LEU A 348 65.28 106.54 125.35
C LEU A 348 65.80 107.79 124.62
N LEU A 349 66.47 107.58 123.48
CA LEU A 349 66.98 108.65 122.63
C LEU A 349 65.84 109.38 121.90
N GLU A 350 64.84 108.63 121.46
CA GLU A 350 63.61 109.17 120.87
C GLU A 350 62.82 110.03 121.85
N GLY A 351 62.82 109.73 123.15
CA GLY A 351 62.21 110.62 124.16
C GLY A 351 62.76 112.06 124.10
N ASN A 352 64.09 112.21 123.94
CA ASN A 352 64.73 113.51 123.75
C ASN A 352 64.38 114.13 122.39
N LEU A 353 64.34 113.30 121.34
CA LEU A 353 63.95 113.71 119.99
C LEU A 353 62.47 114.13 119.91
N VAL A 354 61.59 113.54 120.72
CA VAL A 354 60.16 113.87 120.85
C VAL A 354 59.96 115.22 121.52
N GLN A 355 60.73 115.57 122.56
CA GLN A 355 60.63 116.92 123.14
C GLN A 355 61.00 118.01 122.12
N ASN A 356 62.00 117.78 121.27
CA ASN A 356 62.33 118.72 120.19
C ASN A 356 61.35 118.62 118.99
N ASN A 357 60.85 117.43 118.64
CA ASN A 357 59.81 117.27 117.62
C ASN A 357 58.46 117.86 118.06
N GLN A 358 58.10 117.91 119.34
CA GLN A 358 56.91 118.64 119.80
C GLN A 358 57.02 120.15 119.54
N LYS A 359 58.25 120.67 119.52
CA LYS A 359 58.56 122.05 119.12
C LYS A 359 58.47 122.24 117.59
N LEU A 360 58.88 121.24 116.81
CA LEU A 360 58.79 121.23 115.34
C LEU A 360 57.39 120.95 114.81
N ASN A 361 56.64 120.02 115.38
CA ASN A 361 55.32 119.64 114.87
C ASN A 361 54.31 120.79 115.00
N ARG A 362 54.47 121.67 115.99
CA ARG A 362 53.74 122.96 116.03
C ARG A 362 54.05 123.87 114.83
N LEU A 363 55.24 123.74 114.26
CA LEU A 363 55.79 124.48 113.12
C LEU A 363 55.77 123.67 111.80
N GLU A 364 55.14 122.49 111.77
CA GLU A 364 54.92 121.67 110.56
C GLU A 364 53.43 121.35 110.36
N ALA A 365 52.61 121.29 111.42
CA ALA A 365 51.17 120.98 111.34
C ALA A 365 50.32 122.08 110.66
N GLU A 366 50.70 123.35 110.76
CA GLU A 366 49.98 124.44 110.06
C GLU A 366 50.43 124.58 108.58
N LEU A 367 51.41 123.77 108.15
CA LEU A 367 52.09 123.82 106.85
C LEU A 367 51.55 122.75 105.88
N LEU A 368 51.28 121.54 106.38
CA LEU A 368 51.13 120.32 105.56
C LEU A 368 49.68 119.97 105.15
N ALA A 369 48.70 120.83 105.38
CA ALA A 369 47.28 120.51 105.15
C ALA A 369 46.83 120.51 103.67
N PHE A 370 47.76 120.34 102.72
CA PHE A 370 47.60 120.83 101.34
C PHE A 370 48.39 119.98 100.27
N SER A 371 47.70 119.27 99.34
CA SER A 371 48.22 118.22 98.39
C SER A 371 47.17 117.10 98.02
N ASP A 372 46.82 116.54 96.83
CA ASP A 372 46.74 116.97 95.40
C ASP A 372 45.44 116.46 94.65
N ASP A 373 45.43 115.38 93.82
CA ASP A 373 44.45 115.19 92.68
C ASP A 373 44.14 113.72 92.22
N PRO A 374 42.97 113.35 91.58
CA PRO A 374 42.61 111.95 91.22
C PRO A 374 42.28 111.51 89.75
N ASP A 375 42.07 112.38 88.74
CA ASP A 375 41.23 112.10 87.53
C ASP A 375 41.53 110.89 86.59
N GLN A 376 42.68 110.18 86.68
CA GLN A 376 43.14 109.27 85.60
C GLN A 376 42.49 107.87 85.52
N MET A 377 41.79 107.39 86.56
CA MET A 377 41.44 105.96 86.65
C MET A 377 40.18 105.52 85.87
N ILE A 378 39.31 106.44 85.47
CA ILE A 378 37.92 106.12 85.07
C ILE A 378 37.78 105.47 83.68
N GLU A 379 38.65 105.76 82.72
CA GLU A 379 38.46 105.31 81.34
C GLU A 379 38.74 103.82 81.12
N LEU A 380 39.64 103.21 81.90
CA LEU A 380 40.17 101.86 81.65
C LEU A 380 39.14 100.73 81.84
N LEU A 381 38.03 101.03 82.52
CA LEU A 381 36.97 100.06 82.83
C LEU A 381 35.96 99.87 81.68
N ARG A 382 35.88 100.80 80.72
CA ARG A 382 34.82 100.81 79.69
C ARG A 382 35.02 99.82 78.55
N GLU A 383 36.25 99.57 78.11
CA GLU A 383 36.49 98.71 76.93
C GLU A 383 36.05 97.25 77.18
N ARG A 384 36.22 96.76 78.41
CA ARG A 384 36.02 95.35 78.78
C ARG A 384 34.56 94.88 78.66
N PHE A 385 33.59 95.79 78.77
CA PHE A 385 32.16 95.49 78.68
C PHE A 385 31.72 95.12 77.24
N VAL A 386 32.38 95.68 76.22
CA VAL A 386 31.91 95.59 74.82
C VAL A 386 32.14 94.20 74.22
N ALA A 387 33.23 93.51 74.57
CA ALA A 387 33.57 92.21 74.01
C ALA A 387 32.50 91.13 74.30
N LEU A 388 31.93 91.15 75.51
CA LEU A 388 30.90 90.20 75.96
C LEU A 388 29.56 90.32 75.20
N LEU A 389 29.36 91.36 74.38
CA LEU A 389 28.15 91.52 73.56
C LEU A 389 28.24 90.83 72.19
N GLN A 390 29.43 90.41 71.73
CA GLN A 390 29.57 89.74 70.44
C GLN A 390 29.39 88.22 70.57
N GLU A 391 30.01 87.60 71.58
CA GLU A 391 29.97 86.14 71.79
C GLU A 391 28.54 85.59 72.00
N GLU A 392 27.66 86.38 72.63
CA GLU A 392 26.25 86.03 72.89
C GLU A 392 25.46 85.77 71.59
N ALA A 393 25.79 86.48 70.50
CA ALA A 393 25.08 86.37 69.23
C ALA A 393 25.44 85.11 68.44
N ASP A 394 26.71 84.68 68.47
CA ASP A 394 27.18 83.54 67.66
C ASP A 394 26.65 82.20 68.19
N VAL A 395 26.64 82.00 69.51
CA VAL A 395 26.14 80.75 70.14
C VAL A 395 24.63 80.56 69.91
N SER A 396 23.84 81.64 69.95
CA SER A 396 22.39 81.60 69.73
C SER A 396 22.02 81.10 68.31
N ASN A 397 22.79 81.48 67.30
CA ASN A 397 22.58 81.03 65.91
C ASN A 397 22.88 79.53 65.72
N GLN A 398 23.85 78.97 66.45
CA GLN A 398 24.20 77.55 66.38
C GLN A 398 23.08 76.65 66.93
N LEU A 399 22.52 77.02 68.08
CA LEU A 399 21.39 76.32 68.71
C LEU A 399 20.20 76.17 67.75
N THR A 400 19.81 77.28 67.11
CA THR A 400 18.67 77.33 66.18
C THR A 400 18.86 76.41 64.97
N ARG A 401 20.10 76.15 64.53
CA ARG A 401 20.38 75.21 63.44
C ARG A 401 20.14 73.76 63.86
N ILE A 402 20.69 73.35 65.00
CA ILE A 402 20.57 71.97 65.53
C ILE A 402 19.10 71.58 65.73
N GLU A 403 18.28 72.50 66.24
CA GLU A 403 16.85 72.26 66.43
C GLU A 403 16.08 71.93 65.14
N ASN A 404 16.49 72.50 63.99
CA ASN A 404 15.86 72.24 62.70
C ASN A 404 16.31 70.90 62.09
N GLU A 405 17.57 70.49 62.26
CA GLU A 405 18.06 69.21 61.73
C GLU A 405 17.45 68.01 62.51
N LEU A 406 17.24 68.17 63.83
CA LEU A 406 16.63 67.16 64.71
C LEU A 406 15.14 66.89 64.38
N GLU A 407 14.35 67.94 64.16
CA GLU A 407 12.92 67.79 63.77
C GLU A 407 12.76 67.13 62.40
N ASN A 408 13.64 67.42 61.44
CA ASN A 408 13.63 66.79 60.11
C ASN A 408 13.90 65.27 60.18
N SER A 409 14.88 64.84 60.99
CA SER A 409 15.17 63.41 61.19
C SER A 409 13.96 62.68 61.78
N ARG A 410 13.33 63.27 62.80
CA ARG A 410 12.15 62.72 63.46
C ARG A 410 10.97 62.52 62.49
N GLN A 411 10.75 63.46 61.58
CA GLN A 411 9.70 63.37 60.55
C GLN A 411 10.03 62.40 59.39
N LEU A 412 11.27 61.92 59.29
CA LEU A 412 11.68 60.89 58.33
C LEU A 412 11.44 59.49 58.93
N SER A 413 11.99 59.22 60.10
CA SER A 413 11.82 57.95 60.85
C SER A 413 10.34 57.59 61.04
N GLN A 414 9.49 58.56 61.39
CA GLN A 414 8.04 58.36 61.54
C GLN A 414 7.36 57.84 60.25
N LYS A 415 7.85 58.25 59.07
CA LYS A 415 7.27 57.83 57.77
C LYS A 415 7.73 56.42 57.37
N GLN A 416 8.98 56.07 57.64
CA GLN A 416 9.50 54.71 57.41
C GLN A 416 8.82 53.70 58.34
N ALA A 417 8.56 54.05 59.61
CA ALA A 417 7.75 53.21 60.51
C ALA A 417 6.34 52.94 59.94
N ASP A 418 5.67 53.98 59.44
CA ASP A 418 4.38 53.85 58.74
C ASP A 418 4.48 53.01 57.45
N GLN A 419 5.64 52.86 56.83
CA GLN A 419 5.86 52.01 55.64
C GLN A 419 6.15 50.55 56.03
N LEU A 420 6.98 50.33 57.06
CA LEU A 420 7.29 49.00 57.60
C LEU A 420 6.03 48.25 58.04
N GLU A 421 5.10 48.92 58.72
CA GLU A 421 3.84 48.29 59.17
C GLU A 421 2.99 47.78 58.00
N LYS A 422 2.96 48.52 56.87
CA LYS A 422 2.25 48.12 55.65
C LYS A 422 2.93 46.96 54.91
N LEU A 423 4.26 46.97 54.83
CA LEU A 423 5.05 45.84 54.32
C LEU A 423 4.80 44.56 55.13
N LYS A 424 4.74 44.69 56.45
CA LYS A 424 4.47 43.58 57.39
C LYS A 424 3.06 43.00 57.23
N GLU A 425 2.05 43.82 56.99
CA GLU A 425 0.68 43.38 56.68
C GLU A 425 0.62 42.67 55.31
N GLN A 426 1.25 43.21 54.28
CA GLN A 426 1.33 42.60 52.95
C GLN A 426 2.03 41.23 52.98
N LEU A 427 3.16 41.13 53.70
CA LEU A 427 3.91 39.88 53.89
C LEU A 427 3.07 38.80 54.60
N ALA A 428 2.25 39.18 55.58
CA ALA A 428 1.35 38.25 56.27
C ALA A 428 0.29 37.69 55.32
N ILE A 429 -0.35 38.55 54.52
CA ILE A 429 -1.35 38.17 53.51
C ILE A 429 -0.74 37.24 52.44
N ALA A 430 0.47 37.57 51.96
CA ALA A 430 1.18 36.74 50.98
C ALA A 430 1.51 35.35 51.54
N LYS A 431 1.97 35.27 52.80
CA LYS A 431 2.27 33.99 53.49
C LYS A 431 1.03 33.11 53.68
N GLU A 432 -0.10 33.68 54.09
CA GLU A 432 -1.35 32.91 54.24
C GLU A 432 -1.82 32.35 52.90
N LYS A 433 -1.82 33.18 51.84
CA LYS A 433 -2.16 32.78 50.47
C LYS A 433 -1.23 31.68 49.94
N ALA A 434 0.08 31.78 50.17
CA ALA A 434 1.04 30.75 49.79
C ALA A 434 0.78 29.42 50.52
N SER A 435 0.38 29.47 51.80
CA SER A 435 0.03 28.26 52.57
C SER A 435 -1.22 27.57 52.00
N GLN A 436 -2.27 28.32 51.67
CA GLN A 436 -3.51 27.79 51.10
C GLN A 436 -3.26 27.12 49.74
N GLN A 437 -2.55 27.80 48.83
CA GLN A 437 -2.19 27.26 47.51
C GLN A 437 -1.31 26.00 47.59
N LYS A 438 -0.53 25.84 48.66
CA LYS A 438 0.30 24.65 48.90
C LYS A 438 -0.55 23.43 49.26
N GLU A 439 -1.59 23.60 50.09
CA GLU A 439 -2.51 22.52 50.42
C GLU A 439 -3.32 22.10 49.18
N GLU A 440 -3.84 23.07 48.41
CA GLU A 440 -4.51 22.80 47.13
C GLU A 440 -3.61 22.02 46.16
N LEU A 441 -2.34 22.42 46.02
CA LEU A 441 -1.35 21.76 45.16
C LEU A 441 -1.11 20.29 45.55
N GLU A 442 -0.91 19.99 46.84
CA GLU A 442 -0.69 18.60 47.26
C GLU A 442 -1.94 17.73 47.05
N THR A 443 -3.15 18.25 47.28
CA THR A 443 -4.38 17.48 46.96
C THR A 443 -4.52 17.19 45.46
N ALA A 444 -4.12 18.13 44.59
CA ALA A 444 -4.10 17.91 43.14
C ALA A 444 -3.07 16.84 42.74
N LYS A 445 -1.89 16.82 43.36
CA LYS A 445 -0.87 15.77 43.14
C LYS A 445 -1.37 14.40 43.55
N GLU A 446 -2.02 14.26 44.71
CA GLU A 446 -2.62 12.99 45.14
C GLU A 446 -3.67 12.48 44.13
N GLN A 447 -4.53 13.38 43.63
CA GLN A 447 -5.53 13.05 42.62
C GLN A 447 -4.90 12.60 41.29
N VAL A 448 -3.84 13.26 40.84
CA VAL A 448 -3.08 12.85 39.64
C VAL A 448 -2.42 11.49 39.83
N GLN A 449 -1.78 11.23 40.98
CA GLN A 449 -1.16 9.93 41.27
C GLN A 449 -2.18 8.79 41.29
N LYS A 450 -3.37 9.03 41.86
CA LYS A 450 -4.45 8.05 41.89
C LYS A 450 -4.95 7.71 40.48
N LEU A 451 -5.23 8.72 39.66
CA LEU A 451 -5.68 8.54 38.28
C LEU A 451 -4.62 7.82 37.42
N LEU A 452 -3.33 8.06 37.67
CA LEU A 452 -2.23 7.33 37.05
C LEU A 452 -2.24 5.84 37.42
N ALA A 453 -2.47 5.51 38.69
CA ALA A 453 -2.54 4.12 39.15
C ALA A 453 -3.77 3.38 38.59
N ASP A 454 -4.94 4.02 38.60
CA ASP A 454 -6.17 3.48 38.01
C ASP A 454 -6.02 3.24 36.48
N TYR A 455 -5.36 4.17 35.77
CA TYR A 455 -5.00 4.01 34.35
C TYR A 455 -4.08 2.80 34.12
N GLN A 456 -3.01 2.65 34.90
CA GLN A 456 -2.06 1.54 34.75
C GLN A 456 -2.70 0.17 35.01
N ALA A 457 -3.62 0.07 35.98
CA ALA A 457 -4.35 -1.16 36.26
C ALA A 457 -5.24 -1.57 35.07
N ILE A 458 -6.04 -0.64 34.54
CA ILE A 458 -7.00 -0.91 33.46
C ILE A 458 -6.28 -1.12 32.11
N ALA A 459 -5.16 -0.43 31.86
CA ALA A 459 -4.32 -0.68 30.69
C ALA A 459 -3.74 -2.10 30.67
N LYS A 460 -3.38 -2.64 31.84
CA LYS A 460 -2.93 -4.04 31.95
C LYS A 460 -4.08 -5.03 31.71
N GLU A 461 -5.24 -4.78 32.29
CA GLU A 461 -6.46 -5.60 32.09
C GLU A 461 -6.89 -5.63 30.61
N GLN A 462 -6.81 -4.48 29.91
CA GLN A 462 -7.07 -4.36 28.47
C GLN A 462 -6.11 -5.22 27.64
N GLU A 463 -4.79 -5.18 27.92
CA GLU A 463 -3.81 -5.94 27.13
C GLU A 463 -3.89 -7.46 27.38
N GLU A 464 -4.21 -7.87 28.61
CA GLU A 464 -4.49 -9.28 28.95
C GLU A 464 -5.73 -9.80 28.20
N GLN A 465 -6.83 -9.04 28.19
CA GLN A 465 -8.04 -9.38 27.42
C GLN A 465 -7.81 -9.35 25.89
N LYS A 466 -7.01 -8.41 25.40
CA LYS A 466 -6.65 -8.29 23.97
C LYS A 466 -5.84 -9.48 23.48
N THR A 467 -4.91 -9.97 24.32
CA THR A 467 -4.16 -11.20 24.06
C THR A 467 -5.09 -12.42 24.03
N SER A 468 -6.05 -12.49 24.97
CA SER A 468 -7.07 -13.55 25.02
C SER A 468 -7.98 -13.56 23.78
N TYR A 469 -8.44 -12.38 23.34
CA TYR A 469 -9.24 -12.19 22.12
C TYR A 469 -8.49 -12.66 20.88
N GLN A 470 -7.22 -12.27 20.71
CA GLN A 470 -6.40 -12.71 19.57
C GLN A 470 -6.17 -14.24 19.56
N ALA A 471 -5.99 -14.86 20.72
CA ALA A 471 -5.86 -16.30 20.84
C ALA A 471 -7.15 -17.04 20.45
N GLN A 472 -8.32 -16.59 20.94
CA GLN A 472 -9.61 -17.16 20.55
C GLN A 472 -9.92 -16.92 19.07
N GLN A 473 -9.57 -15.75 18.52
CA GLN A 473 -9.76 -15.42 17.11
C GLN A 473 -8.96 -16.35 16.19
N SER A 474 -7.71 -16.69 16.54
CA SER A 474 -6.92 -17.68 15.79
C SER A 474 -7.57 -19.06 15.82
N GLN A 475 -7.99 -19.53 17.01
CA GLN A 475 -8.63 -20.84 17.17
C GLN A 475 -9.96 -20.93 16.40
N LEU A 476 -10.72 -19.84 16.33
CA LEU A 476 -11.94 -19.75 15.54
C LEU A 476 -11.64 -19.91 14.04
N PHE A 477 -10.61 -19.25 13.52
CA PHE A 477 -10.21 -19.38 12.11
C PHE A 477 -9.70 -20.81 11.79
N ASP A 478 -8.88 -21.40 12.67
CA ASP A 478 -8.41 -22.77 12.53
C ASP A 478 -9.58 -23.78 12.49
N ARG A 479 -10.59 -23.61 13.34
CA ARG A 479 -11.83 -24.41 13.32
C ARG A 479 -12.65 -24.18 12.06
N LEU A 480 -12.81 -22.93 11.63
CA LEU A 480 -13.59 -22.55 10.46
C LEU A 480 -13.01 -23.10 9.15
N ASP A 481 -11.69 -23.15 9.00
CA ASP A 481 -11.04 -23.78 7.83
C ASP A 481 -11.07 -25.31 7.92
N ASN A 482 -10.95 -25.92 9.10
CA ASN A 482 -11.21 -27.35 9.28
C ASN A 482 -12.66 -27.73 8.89
N LEU A 483 -13.64 -26.91 9.30
CA LEU A 483 -15.05 -27.09 8.95
C LEU A 483 -15.27 -26.99 7.43
N LYS A 484 -14.71 -25.97 6.75
CA LYS A 484 -14.74 -25.88 5.27
C LYS A 484 -14.15 -27.12 4.60
N ASN A 485 -13.01 -27.62 5.10
CA ASN A 485 -12.36 -28.80 4.54
C ASN A 485 -13.25 -30.06 4.68
N LYS A 486 -13.91 -30.24 5.84
CA LYS A 486 -14.91 -31.33 6.02
C LYS A 486 -16.13 -31.14 5.11
N GLN A 487 -16.71 -29.94 5.04
CA GLN A 487 -17.85 -29.63 4.18
C GLN A 487 -17.54 -29.85 2.68
N ALA A 488 -16.38 -29.41 2.20
CA ALA A 488 -15.94 -29.64 0.82
C ALA A 488 -15.70 -31.13 0.51
N ARG A 489 -15.14 -31.89 1.46
CA ARG A 489 -15.02 -33.36 1.34
C ARG A 489 -16.40 -34.02 1.29
N ALA A 490 -17.33 -33.65 2.15
CA ALA A 490 -18.69 -34.17 2.17
C ALA A 490 -19.43 -33.87 0.85
N GLN A 491 -19.36 -32.63 0.36
CA GLN A 491 -19.96 -32.23 -0.92
C GLN A 491 -19.33 -32.98 -2.11
N SER A 492 -18.01 -33.22 -2.08
CA SER A 492 -17.34 -34.05 -3.09
C SER A 492 -17.84 -35.50 -3.07
N LEU A 493 -17.99 -36.11 -1.88
CA LEU A 493 -18.51 -37.46 -1.72
C LEU A 493 -19.97 -37.57 -2.20
N GLU A 494 -20.82 -36.61 -1.81
CA GLU A 494 -22.20 -36.54 -2.26
C GLU A 494 -22.31 -36.38 -3.79
N ASN A 495 -21.45 -35.56 -4.41
CA ASN A 495 -21.39 -35.42 -5.86
C ASN A 495 -20.93 -36.70 -6.57
N ILE A 496 -20.01 -37.48 -5.99
CA ILE A 496 -19.59 -38.79 -6.54
C ILE A 496 -20.75 -39.80 -6.44
N LEU A 497 -21.48 -39.79 -5.32
CA LEU A 497 -22.66 -40.63 -5.08
C LEU A 497 -23.81 -40.31 -6.05
N ARG A 498 -24.28 -39.05 -6.09
CA ARG A 498 -25.36 -38.59 -6.99
C ARG A 498 -25.07 -38.90 -8.47
N ASN A 499 -23.82 -38.67 -8.91
CA ASN A 499 -23.41 -38.93 -10.29
C ASN A 499 -23.02 -40.40 -10.55
N HIS A 500 -23.13 -41.28 -9.55
CA HIS A 500 -22.77 -42.70 -9.62
C HIS A 500 -21.37 -42.93 -10.23
N SER A 501 -20.41 -42.05 -9.91
CA SER A 501 -19.17 -41.91 -10.71
C SER A 501 -18.19 -43.07 -10.56
N ASN A 502 -18.24 -43.82 -9.45
CA ASN A 502 -17.38 -44.99 -9.20
C ASN A 502 -18.00 -46.31 -9.70
N PHE A 503 -19.18 -46.27 -10.34
CA PHE A 503 -19.86 -47.46 -10.86
C PHE A 503 -19.47 -47.78 -12.32
N TYR A 504 -19.52 -49.06 -12.69
CA TYR A 504 -19.34 -49.49 -14.08
C TYR A 504 -20.35 -48.81 -15.01
N ALA A 505 -19.93 -48.48 -16.23
CA ALA A 505 -20.74 -47.70 -17.19
C ALA A 505 -22.17 -48.24 -17.41
N GLY A 506 -22.34 -49.56 -17.48
CA GLY A 506 -23.66 -50.19 -17.63
C GLY A 506 -24.54 -50.14 -16.37
N VAL A 507 -23.94 -50.03 -15.18
CA VAL A 507 -24.67 -49.83 -13.92
C VAL A 507 -25.08 -48.36 -13.82
N LYS A 508 -24.12 -47.45 -13.98
CA LYS A 508 -24.35 -45.99 -14.00
C LYS A 508 -25.45 -45.59 -15.00
N SER A 509 -25.37 -46.06 -16.24
CA SER A 509 -26.34 -45.70 -17.30
C SER A 509 -27.79 -46.12 -17.00
N VAL A 510 -28.00 -47.12 -16.14
CA VAL A 510 -29.33 -47.58 -15.73
C VAL A 510 -29.81 -46.82 -14.49
N LEU A 511 -28.93 -46.54 -13.53
CA LEU A 511 -29.26 -45.77 -12.33
C LEU A 511 -29.56 -44.30 -12.66
N GLN A 512 -28.93 -43.73 -13.70
CA GLN A 512 -29.25 -42.38 -14.18
C GLN A 512 -30.60 -42.27 -14.90
N GLU A 513 -31.17 -43.38 -15.41
CA GLU A 513 -32.47 -43.43 -16.09
C GLU A 513 -33.54 -44.18 -15.28
N LYS A 514 -33.30 -44.33 -13.96
CA LYS A 514 -34.12 -45.08 -12.99
C LYS A 514 -35.61 -44.81 -13.13
N ASP A 515 -35.99 -43.53 -13.07
CA ASP A 515 -37.38 -43.08 -13.05
C ASP A 515 -38.10 -43.28 -14.39
N ARG A 516 -37.34 -43.37 -15.49
CA ARG A 516 -37.85 -43.61 -16.85
C ARG A 516 -38.05 -45.09 -17.14
N LEU A 517 -37.21 -45.95 -16.57
CA LEU A 517 -37.26 -47.40 -16.77
C LEU A 517 -38.29 -48.08 -15.85
N GLY A 518 -38.45 -47.57 -14.62
CA GLY A 518 -39.38 -48.09 -13.62
C GLY A 518 -38.90 -49.39 -12.96
N GLY A 519 -39.41 -49.67 -11.75
CA GLY A 519 -39.14 -50.90 -11.01
C GLY A 519 -37.68 -51.12 -10.57
N ILE A 520 -36.83 -50.08 -10.65
CA ILE A 520 -35.44 -50.09 -10.19
C ILE A 520 -35.36 -49.45 -8.81
N ILE A 521 -34.76 -50.15 -7.84
CA ILE A 521 -34.69 -49.72 -6.44
C ILE A 521 -33.37 -48.99 -6.14
N GLY A 522 -32.25 -49.46 -6.70
CA GLY A 522 -30.91 -48.85 -6.54
C GLY A 522 -29.79 -49.89 -6.62
N ALA A 523 -28.54 -49.49 -6.39
CA ALA A 523 -27.42 -50.44 -6.24
C ALA A 523 -27.36 -51.04 -4.83
N VAL A 524 -26.83 -52.27 -4.71
CA VAL A 524 -26.60 -52.97 -3.42
C VAL A 524 -25.80 -52.11 -2.41
N SER A 525 -24.90 -51.26 -2.87
CA SER A 525 -24.06 -50.35 -2.06
C SER A 525 -24.76 -49.06 -1.56
N GLU A 526 -25.91 -48.68 -2.14
CA GLU A 526 -26.71 -47.53 -1.67
C GLU A 526 -27.60 -47.91 -0.46
N HIS A 527 -28.02 -49.18 -0.42
CA HIS A 527 -28.98 -49.75 0.54
C HIS A 527 -28.32 -50.49 1.71
N LEU A 528 -27.04 -50.21 1.95
CA LEU A 528 -26.21 -50.85 2.98
C LEU A 528 -25.39 -49.82 3.76
N THR A 529 -25.38 -49.93 5.09
CA THR A 529 -24.50 -49.15 5.98
C THR A 529 -23.81 -50.09 6.98
N PHE A 530 -22.58 -49.79 7.39
CA PHE A 530 -21.77 -50.58 8.31
C PHE A 530 -20.69 -49.74 9.01
N ASP A 531 -20.05 -50.28 10.04
CA ASP A 531 -18.91 -49.64 10.71
C ASP A 531 -17.65 -49.68 9.82
N VAL A 532 -16.97 -48.54 9.72
CA VAL A 532 -15.73 -48.33 8.94
C VAL A 532 -14.64 -49.34 9.32
N TYR A 533 -14.61 -49.82 10.56
CA TYR A 533 -13.69 -50.87 11.03
C TYR A 533 -13.77 -52.17 10.19
N TYR A 534 -14.93 -52.50 9.63
CA TYR A 534 -15.13 -53.68 8.78
C TYR A 534 -15.04 -53.38 7.27
N GLN A 535 -14.81 -52.12 6.86
CA GLN A 535 -14.96 -51.67 5.47
C GLN A 535 -14.16 -52.52 4.48
N THR A 536 -12.85 -52.73 4.70
CA THR A 536 -12.00 -53.51 3.79
C THR A 536 -12.50 -54.95 3.62
N ALA A 537 -12.95 -55.58 4.71
CA ALA A 537 -13.47 -56.94 4.68
C ALA A 537 -14.83 -57.02 3.97
N LEU A 538 -15.70 -56.03 4.16
CA LEU A 538 -17.03 -55.97 3.52
C LEU A 538 -16.96 -55.57 2.04
N GLU A 539 -16.04 -54.68 1.67
CA GLU A 539 -15.72 -54.35 0.27
C GLU A 539 -15.29 -55.59 -0.51
N ILE A 540 -14.44 -56.43 0.09
CA ILE A 540 -13.94 -57.66 -0.54
C ILE A 540 -14.95 -58.81 -0.43
N ALA A 541 -15.77 -58.84 0.63
CA ALA A 541 -16.92 -59.74 0.73
C ALA A 541 -17.92 -59.49 -0.41
N LEU A 542 -18.31 -58.24 -0.69
CA LEU A 542 -19.23 -57.93 -1.80
C LEU A 542 -18.55 -57.93 -3.17
N GLY A 543 -17.32 -57.40 -3.28
CA GLY A 543 -16.60 -57.24 -4.55
C GLY A 543 -17.48 -56.60 -5.63
N ALA A 544 -17.55 -57.23 -6.80
CA ALA A 544 -18.40 -56.75 -7.90
C ALA A 544 -19.92 -56.81 -7.63
N SER A 545 -20.38 -57.54 -6.59
CA SER A 545 -21.81 -57.59 -6.24
C SER A 545 -22.33 -56.33 -5.56
N SER A 546 -21.44 -55.49 -5.01
CA SER A 546 -21.74 -54.15 -4.49
C SER A 546 -22.41 -53.23 -5.53
N GLN A 547 -22.14 -53.47 -6.81
CA GLN A 547 -22.68 -52.70 -7.95
C GLN A 547 -23.83 -53.42 -8.67
N HIS A 548 -24.41 -54.48 -8.10
CA HIS A 548 -25.59 -55.12 -8.68
C HIS A 548 -26.83 -54.26 -8.41
N ILE A 549 -27.74 -54.20 -9.39
CA ILE A 549 -28.93 -53.35 -9.34
C ILE A 549 -30.09 -54.17 -8.77
N ILE A 550 -30.68 -53.68 -7.68
CA ILE A 550 -31.88 -54.21 -7.07
C ILE A 550 -33.09 -53.73 -7.89
N VAL A 551 -34.00 -54.65 -8.23
CA VAL A 551 -35.24 -54.37 -8.96
C VAL A 551 -36.42 -55.09 -8.33
N GLU A 552 -37.62 -54.59 -8.58
CA GLU A 552 -38.87 -55.14 -8.04
C GLU A 552 -39.15 -56.53 -8.60
N ASP A 553 -39.10 -56.69 -9.94
CA ASP A 553 -39.47 -57.92 -10.64
C ASP A 553 -38.58 -58.24 -11.87
N GLU A 554 -38.84 -59.41 -12.49
CA GLU A 554 -38.12 -59.86 -13.69
C GLU A 554 -38.44 -59.02 -14.94
N GLU A 555 -39.61 -58.37 -15.00
CA GLU A 555 -39.98 -57.52 -16.13
C GLU A 555 -39.13 -56.23 -16.14
N SER A 556 -38.92 -55.65 -14.97
CA SER A 556 -38.07 -54.47 -14.73
C SER A 556 -36.59 -54.77 -15.01
N ALA A 557 -36.10 -55.95 -14.60
CA ALA A 557 -34.79 -56.44 -15.02
C ALA A 557 -34.67 -56.51 -16.55
N THR A 558 -35.70 -57.06 -17.22
CA THR A 558 -35.70 -57.24 -18.67
C THR A 558 -35.74 -55.90 -19.42
N LYS A 559 -36.54 -54.93 -18.97
CA LYS A 559 -36.58 -53.55 -19.49
C LYS A 559 -35.21 -52.88 -19.43
N ALA A 560 -34.54 -52.94 -18.27
CA ALA A 560 -33.22 -52.35 -18.08
C ALA A 560 -32.13 -53.04 -18.93
N ILE A 561 -32.19 -54.36 -19.07
CA ILE A 561 -31.30 -55.13 -19.96
C ILE A 561 -31.50 -54.72 -21.44
N ASP A 562 -32.74 -54.53 -21.89
CA ASP A 562 -33.01 -54.12 -23.27
C ASP A 562 -32.64 -52.66 -23.57
N PHE A 563 -32.79 -51.76 -22.59
CA PHE A 563 -32.21 -50.41 -22.65
C PHE A 563 -30.69 -50.46 -22.85
N LEU A 564 -29.97 -51.26 -22.06
CA LEU A 564 -28.51 -51.44 -22.19
C LEU A 564 -28.10 -51.99 -23.56
N LYS A 565 -28.86 -52.95 -24.13
CA LYS A 565 -28.61 -53.48 -25.48
C LYS A 565 -28.81 -52.41 -26.56
N ARG A 566 -29.93 -51.68 -26.52
CA ARG A 566 -30.29 -50.66 -27.53
C ARG A 566 -29.27 -49.54 -27.58
N ASN A 567 -28.88 -49.04 -26.41
CA ASN A 567 -27.95 -47.91 -26.27
C ASN A 567 -26.47 -48.33 -26.23
N ARG A 568 -26.17 -49.64 -26.30
CA ARG A 568 -24.83 -50.24 -26.15
C ARG A 568 -24.09 -49.81 -24.88
N ALA A 569 -24.81 -49.39 -23.84
CA ALA A 569 -24.29 -48.65 -22.71
C ALA A 569 -23.52 -49.49 -21.66
N GLY A 570 -23.27 -50.78 -21.93
CA GLY A 570 -22.41 -51.65 -21.13
C GLY A 570 -23.11 -52.91 -20.64
N ARG A 571 -22.72 -53.39 -19.45
CA ARG A 571 -23.29 -54.57 -18.79
C ARG A 571 -23.56 -54.25 -17.32
N ALA A 572 -24.63 -54.81 -16.78
CA ALA A 572 -25.01 -54.78 -15.36
C ALA A 572 -25.60 -56.15 -14.96
N THR A 573 -25.65 -56.42 -13.66
CA THR A 573 -26.33 -57.59 -13.07
C THR A 573 -27.51 -57.10 -12.26
N PHE A 574 -28.65 -57.77 -12.39
CA PHE A 574 -29.92 -57.38 -11.76
C PHE A 574 -30.37 -58.43 -10.74
N LEU A 575 -30.96 -57.98 -9.64
CA LEU A 575 -31.41 -58.81 -8.51
C LEU A 575 -32.91 -58.55 -8.24
N PRO A 576 -33.83 -59.34 -8.85
CA PRO A 576 -35.27 -59.18 -8.63
C PRO A 576 -35.71 -59.73 -7.28
N LEU A 577 -36.46 -58.93 -6.51
CA LEU A 577 -37.01 -59.32 -5.20
C LEU A 577 -37.94 -60.54 -5.29
N THR A 578 -38.65 -60.70 -6.40
CA THR A 578 -39.56 -61.82 -6.69
C THR A 578 -38.90 -63.20 -6.74
N THR A 579 -37.62 -63.28 -7.12
CA THR A 579 -36.95 -64.56 -7.45
C THR A 579 -35.77 -64.92 -6.57
N ILE A 580 -35.11 -63.93 -5.98
CA ILE A 580 -33.90 -64.15 -5.19
C ILE A 580 -34.23 -64.80 -3.84
N LYS A 581 -33.46 -65.82 -3.48
CA LYS A 581 -33.63 -66.59 -2.24
C LYS A 581 -32.42 -66.40 -1.36
N ALA A 582 -32.64 -66.17 -0.07
CA ALA A 582 -31.57 -66.16 0.92
C ALA A 582 -30.75 -67.46 0.83
N ARG A 583 -29.44 -67.35 1.05
CA ARG A 583 -28.53 -68.49 1.20
C ARG A 583 -28.11 -68.56 2.65
N THR A 584 -27.80 -69.77 3.10
CA THR A 584 -27.23 -70.01 4.43
C THR A 584 -26.18 -71.11 4.32
N ILE A 585 -25.22 -71.09 5.24
CA ILE A 585 -24.33 -72.23 5.46
C ILE A 585 -25.05 -73.30 6.29
N SER A 586 -24.60 -74.56 6.20
CA SER A 586 -25.09 -75.62 7.07
C SER A 586 -24.72 -75.35 8.54
N SER A 587 -25.65 -75.54 9.48
CA SER A 587 -25.44 -75.28 10.91
C SER A 587 -24.14 -75.90 11.46
N GLN A 588 -23.83 -77.15 11.10
CA GLN A 588 -22.57 -77.82 11.48
C GLN A 588 -21.29 -77.05 11.10
N ASN A 589 -21.31 -76.28 10.01
CA ASN A 589 -20.20 -75.40 9.62
C ASN A 589 -20.28 -74.03 10.30
N GLN A 590 -21.49 -73.52 10.60
CA GLN A 590 -21.68 -72.28 11.37
C GLN A 590 -21.18 -72.44 12.81
N ASP A 591 -21.60 -73.51 13.49
CA ASP A 591 -21.17 -73.86 14.85
C ASP A 591 -19.64 -74.03 14.92
N ALA A 592 -19.05 -74.69 13.91
CA ALA A 592 -17.60 -74.89 13.81
C ALA A 592 -16.82 -73.58 13.58
N ILE A 593 -17.40 -72.60 12.88
CA ILE A 593 -16.82 -71.27 12.65
C ILE A 593 -16.96 -70.39 13.88
N ALA A 594 -18.14 -70.39 14.53
CA ALA A 594 -18.40 -69.58 15.72
C ALA A 594 -17.52 -69.92 16.93
N VAL A 595 -17.01 -71.16 17.01
CA VAL A 595 -16.07 -71.63 18.03
C VAL A 595 -14.60 -71.46 17.61
N SER A 596 -14.32 -71.03 16.37
CA SER A 596 -12.95 -70.79 15.90
C SER A 596 -12.38 -69.46 16.46
N PRO A 597 -11.10 -69.42 16.90
CA PRO A 597 -10.49 -68.17 17.34
C PRO A 597 -10.44 -67.15 16.20
N GLY A 598 -10.53 -65.87 16.54
CA GLY A 598 -10.46 -64.75 15.59
C GLY A 598 -11.72 -64.49 14.75
N PHE A 599 -12.80 -65.26 14.92
CA PHE A 599 -14.08 -65.01 14.26
C PHE A 599 -14.75 -63.74 14.81
N LEU A 600 -15.20 -62.86 13.92
CA LEU A 600 -15.81 -61.57 14.25
C LEU A 600 -17.33 -61.52 14.00
N GLY A 601 -17.85 -62.41 13.14
CA GLY A 601 -19.27 -62.47 12.77
C GLY A 601 -19.46 -62.96 11.33
N MET A 602 -20.70 -63.33 10.97
CA MET A 602 -21.05 -63.50 9.56
C MET A 602 -21.21 -62.14 8.89
N ALA A 603 -20.90 -62.05 7.59
CA ALA A 603 -20.87 -60.77 6.90
C ALA A 603 -22.26 -60.11 6.73
N ASP A 604 -23.37 -60.83 6.95
CA ASP A 604 -24.73 -60.29 7.01
C ASP A 604 -25.16 -59.83 8.42
N GLU A 605 -24.44 -60.26 9.47
CA GLU A 605 -24.66 -59.83 10.87
C GLU A 605 -23.94 -58.51 11.18
N LEU A 606 -22.89 -58.18 10.42
CA LEU A 606 -22.02 -57.02 10.61
C LEU A 606 -22.43 -55.79 9.76
N VAL A 607 -23.66 -55.78 9.24
CA VAL A 607 -24.18 -54.75 8.33
C VAL A 607 -25.64 -54.39 8.65
N THR A 608 -26.07 -53.19 8.24
CA THR A 608 -27.46 -52.70 8.41
C THR A 608 -28.09 -52.41 7.05
N PHE A 609 -29.31 -52.92 6.83
CA PHE A 609 -30.08 -52.78 5.59
C PHE A 609 -31.61 -52.83 5.85
N ASP A 610 -32.41 -52.44 4.87
CA ASP A 610 -33.89 -52.52 4.91
C ASP A 610 -34.36 -53.99 4.90
N THR A 611 -35.28 -54.36 5.80
CA THR A 611 -35.80 -55.73 5.93
C THR A 611 -36.47 -56.26 4.66
N ARG A 612 -37.00 -55.38 3.80
CA ARG A 612 -37.53 -55.75 2.47
C ARG A 612 -36.46 -56.33 1.53
N LEU A 613 -35.19 -56.05 1.81
CA LEU A 613 -34.03 -56.49 1.02
C LEU A 613 -33.28 -57.68 1.66
N GLU A 614 -33.77 -58.23 2.78
CA GLU A 614 -33.10 -59.29 3.54
C GLU A 614 -32.73 -60.51 2.66
N ALA A 615 -33.61 -60.92 1.75
CA ALA A 615 -33.36 -62.05 0.84
C ALA A 615 -32.18 -61.79 -0.13
N ILE A 616 -31.89 -60.53 -0.46
CA ILE A 616 -30.74 -60.13 -1.28
C ILE A 616 -29.48 -60.15 -0.44
N PHE A 617 -29.45 -59.44 0.69
CA PHE A 617 -28.25 -59.34 1.50
C PHE A 617 -27.83 -60.71 2.08
N LYS A 618 -28.78 -61.57 2.48
CA LYS A 618 -28.48 -62.97 2.85
C LYS A 618 -28.09 -63.87 1.67
N ASN A 619 -28.44 -63.54 0.43
CA ASN A 619 -27.90 -64.28 -0.73
C ASN A 619 -26.41 -63.98 -0.97
N LEU A 620 -26.00 -62.73 -0.73
CA LEU A 620 -24.65 -62.22 -1.00
C LEU A 620 -23.68 -62.43 0.18
N LEU A 621 -24.11 -62.15 1.41
CA LEU A 621 -23.24 -62.01 2.58
C LEU A 621 -23.26 -63.24 3.52
N ALA A 622 -24.42 -63.88 3.76
CA ALA A 622 -24.59 -64.98 4.73
C ALA A 622 -23.90 -66.32 4.35
N THR A 623 -23.01 -66.29 3.36
CA THR A 623 -22.09 -67.39 3.00
C THR A 623 -20.62 -67.03 3.22
N THR A 624 -20.35 -65.85 3.81
CA THR A 624 -19.03 -65.29 4.07
C THR A 624 -18.88 -64.99 5.57
N ALA A 625 -17.85 -65.54 6.21
CA ALA A 625 -17.48 -65.26 7.59
C ALA A 625 -16.34 -64.22 7.65
N ILE A 626 -16.36 -63.32 8.64
CA ILE A 626 -15.32 -62.30 8.83
C ILE A 626 -14.42 -62.69 10.02
N PHE A 627 -13.10 -62.52 9.83
CA PHE A 627 -12.06 -62.87 10.79
C PHE A 627 -11.07 -61.71 11.02
N ASP A 628 -10.35 -61.73 12.13
CA ASP A 628 -9.29 -60.76 12.45
C ASP A 628 -8.04 -60.91 11.55
N THR A 629 -7.60 -62.15 11.30
CA THR A 629 -6.26 -62.48 10.78
C THR A 629 -6.28 -63.70 9.86
N VAL A 630 -5.31 -63.74 8.93
CA VAL A 630 -5.17 -64.80 7.92
C VAL A 630 -4.90 -66.16 8.56
N GLU A 631 -4.14 -66.21 9.65
CA GLU A 631 -3.84 -67.41 10.43
C GLU A 631 -5.10 -68.06 11.00
N HIS A 632 -5.95 -67.25 11.65
CA HIS A 632 -7.22 -67.69 12.23
C HIS A 632 -8.22 -68.13 11.14
N ALA A 633 -8.41 -67.31 10.10
CA ALA A 633 -9.28 -67.67 8.97
C ALA A 633 -8.81 -68.95 8.26
N ARG A 634 -7.49 -69.16 8.10
CA ARG A 634 -6.93 -70.39 7.51
C ARG A 634 -7.15 -71.62 8.41
N ALA A 635 -7.15 -71.46 9.73
CA ALA A 635 -7.46 -72.55 10.65
C ALA A 635 -8.94 -72.96 10.55
N ALA A 636 -9.85 -71.99 10.65
CA ALA A 636 -11.29 -72.21 10.50
C ALA A 636 -11.65 -72.80 9.13
N ALA A 637 -11.07 -72.28 8.03
CA ALA A 637 -11.31 -72.78 6.69
C ALA A 637 -10.93 -74.26 6.51
N ARG A 638 -9.87 -74.74 7.19
CA ARG A 638 -9.50 -76.17 7.19
C ARG A 638 -10.52 -77.02 7.96
N GLN A 639 -11.03 -76.52 9.08
CA GLN A 639 -12.03 -77.21 9.92
C GLN A 639 -13.33 -77.47 9.14
N VAL A 640 -13.83 -76.47 8.40
CA VAL A 640 -14.99 -76.61 7.50
C VAL A 640 -14.61 -77.09 6.08
N ARG A 641 -13.43 -77.69 5.90
CA ARG A 641 -12.97 -78.30 4.64
C ARG A 641 -13.08 -77.38 3.40
N TYR A 642 -12.85 -76.08 3.58
CA TYR A 642 -13.00 -75.02 2.58
C TYR A 642 -14.39 -74.95 1.92
N GLN A 643 -15.45 -75.31 2.65
CA GLN A 643 -16.85 -75.23 2.20
C GLN A 643 -17.50 -73.85 2.41
N VAL A 644 -16.92 -73.01 3.27
CA VAL A 644 -17.40 -71.64 3.56
C VAL A 644 -16.35 -70.63 3.12
N ARG A 645 -16.78 -69.46 2.65
CA ARG A 645 -15.90 -68.36 2.27
C ARG A 645 -15.53 -67.53 3.51
N MET A 646 -14.30 -67.07 3.60
CA MET A 646 -13.83 -66.26 4.73
C MET A 646 -13.06 -65.04 4.23
N VAL A 647 -13.21 -63.91 4.89
CA VAL A 647 -12.47 -62.66 4.59
C VAL A 647 -11.92 -62.10 5.90
N THR A 648 -10.72 -61.55 5.87
CA THR A 648 -10.06 -60.95 7.04
C THR A 648 -9.99 -59.43 6.96
N LEU A 649 -9.78 -58.76 8.10
CA LEU A 649 -9.75 -57.29 8.18
C LEU A 649 -8.67 -56.63 7.30
N ASP A 650 -7.55 -57.34 7.05
CA ASP A 650 -6.49 -56.94 6.11
C ASP A 650 -6.90 -57.04 4.62
N GLY A 651 -8.05 -57.62 4.32
CA GLY A 651 -8.57 -57.86 2.97
C GLY A 651 -8.15 -59.18 2.33
N THR A 652 -7.52 -60.11 3.07
CA THR A 652 -7.26 -61.45 2.51
C THR A 652 -8.55 -62.28 2.43
N GLU A 653 -8.79 -62.90 1.27
CA GLU A 653 -9.98 -63.70 0.97
C GLU A 653 -9.63 -65.18 0.78
N LEU A 654 -10.30 -66.05 1.55
CA LEU A 654 -10.35 -67.50 1.36
C LEU A 654 -11.66 -67.87 0.66
N ARG A 655 -11.58 -68.31 -0.59
CA ARG A 655 -12.74 -68.76 -1.38
C ARG A 655 -13.03 -70.23 -1.16
N THR A 656 -14.29 -70.61 -1.35
CA THR A 656 -14.73 -72.01 -1.31
C THR A 656 -13.93 -72.85 -2.33
N GLY A 657 -13.55 -74.07 -1.93
CA GLY A 657 -12.62 -74.90 -2.69
C GLY A 657 -11.12 -74.58 -2.46
N GLY A 658 -10.78 -73.59 -1.62
CA GLY A 658 -9.42 -73.39 -1.12
C GLY A 658 -8.51 -72.52 -1.99
N SER A 659 -9.09 -71.64 -2.82
CA SER A 659 -8.33 -70.58 -3.50
C SER A 659 -8.22 -69.33 -2.62
N TYR A 660 -7.11 -68.61 -2.74
CA TYR A 660 -6.77 -67.42 -1.95
C TYR A 660 -6.68 -66.21 -2.88
N ALA A 661 -7.16 -65.05 -2.43
CA ALA A 661 -6.91 -63.76 -3.04
C ALA A 661 -6.50 -62.74 -1.98
N GLY A 662 -5.62 -61.80 -2.33
CA GLY A 662 -5.14 -60.77 -1.41
C GLY A 662 -4.11 -59.86 -2.08
N GLY A 663 -4.03 -58.62 -1.65
CA GLY A 663 -3.13 -57.60 -2.21
C GLY A 663 -3.61 -56.19 -1.90
N ALA A 664 -2.68 -55.24 -1.82
CA ALA A 664 -3.00 -53.85 -1.49
C ALA A 664 -3.72 -53.14 -2.65
N ASN A 665 -4.98 -52.75 -2.44
CA ASN A 665 -5.71 -51.93 -3.40
C ASN A 665 -5.12 -50.51 -3.43
N ARG A 666 -4.83 -49.97 -4.62
CA ARG A 666 -4.07 -48.71 -4.82
C ARG A 666 -4.92 -47.55 -5.36
N GLN A 667 -6.24 -47.70 -5.41
CA GLN A 667 -7.16 -46.67 -5.89
C GLN A 667 -8.17 -46.32 -4.80
N ASN A 668 -8.30 -45.03 -4.47
CA ASN A 668 -9.23 -44.52 -3.46
C ASN A 668 -10.71 -44.52 -3.91
N ASN A 669 -11.05 -45.32 -4.94
CA ASN A 669 -12.39 -45.38 -5.53
C ASN A 669 -13.23 -46.45 -4.83
N SER A 670 -13.43 -46.29 -3.51
CA SER A 670 -14.47 -47.08 -2.84
C SER A 670 -15.84 -46.77 -3.43
N ILE A 671 -16.71 -47.78 -3.38
CA ILE A 671 -18.11 -47.71 -3.82
C ILE A 671 -19.01 -47.38 -2.62
N PHE A 672 -18.54 -47.64 -1.39
CA PHE A 672 -19.27 -47.44 -0.14
C PHE A 672 -19.02 -46.04 0.43
N ILE A 673 -19.47 -45.04 -0.32
CA ILE A 673 -19.29 -43.61 0.00
C ILE A 673 -20.21 -43.18 1.16
N LYS A 674 -21.34 -43.86 1.33
CA LYS A 674 -22.42 -43.48 2.24
C LYS A 674 -22.00 -43.52 3.73
N PRO A 675 -21.31 -44.55 4.27
CA PRO A 675 -20.82 -44.53 5.66
C PRO A 675 -19.80 -43.40 5.94
N GLU A 676 -18.86 -43.15 5.01
CA GLU A 676 -17.91 -42.02 5.12
C GLU A 676 -18.65 -40.68 5.18
N LEU A 677 -19.67 -40.50 4.34
CA LEU A 677 -20.49 -39.30 4.29
C LEU A 677 -21.37 -39.11 5.53
N GLU A 678 -22.01 -40.17 6.04
CA GLU A 678 -22.84 -40.13 7.25
C GLU A 678 -22.01 -39.80 8.50
N GLN A 679 -20.81 -40.36 8.64
CA GLN A 679 -19.88 -39.97 9.71
C GLN A 679 -19.44 -38.50 9.57
N LEU A 680 -19.00 -38.10 8.37
CA LEU A 680 -18.46 -36.76 8.14
C LEU A 680 -19.52 -35.67 8.35
N GLN A 681 -20.79 -35.93 8.02
CA GLN A 681 -21.91 -35.03 8.32
C GLN A 681 -22.14 -34.87 9.84
N LYS A 682 -21.97 -35.93 10.64
CA LYS A 682 -22.04 -35.83 12.10
C LYS A 682 -20.90 -34.97 12.66
N GLU A 683 -19.68 -35.18 12.19
CA GLU A 683 -18.51 -34.38 12.60
C GLU A 683 -18.63 -32.89 12.21
N ILE A 684 -19.27 -32.59 11.07
CA ILE A 684 -19.59 -31.22 10.64
C ILE A 684 -20.56 -30.55 11.63
N ALA A 685 -21.61 -31.25 12.07
CA ALA A 685 -22.57 -30.72 13.02
C ALA A 685 -21.97 -30.47 14.43
N GLU A 686 -21.00 -31.30 14.85
CA GLU A 686 -20.29 -31.15 16.12
C GLU A 686 -19.29 -29.97 16.11
N GLU A 687 -18.63 -29.71 14.98
CA GLU A 687 -17.82 -28.50 14.78
C GLU A 687 -18.68 -27.24 14.65
N GLU A 688 -19.79 -27.28 13.91
CA GLU A 688 -20.71 -26.12 13.77
C GLU A 688 -21.35 -25.70 15.10
N ALA A 689 -21.60 -26.65 16.01
CA ALA A 689 -22.05 -26.36 17.36
C ALA A 689 -20.94 -25.72 18.22
N SER A 690 -19.70 -26.19 18.05
CA SER A 690 -18.52 -25.68 18.76
C SER A 690 -18.16 -24.26 18.32
N LEU A 691 -18.12 -24.02 17.00
CA LEU A 691 -17.82 -22.73 16.40
C LEU A 691 -18.76 -21.62 16.90
N ARG A 692 -20.07 -21.90 17.00
CA ARG A 692 -21.07 -20.95 17.54
C ARG A 692 -20.83 -20.61 19.02
N SER A 693 -20.26 -21.53 19.80
CA SER A 693 -19.86 -21.24 21.18
C SER A 693 -18.64 -20.31 21.22
N ASP A 694 -17.67 -20.53 20.33
CA ASP A 694 -16.48 -19.70 20.23
C ASP A 694 -16.82 -18.28 19.72
N GLU A 695 -17.72 -18.15 18.74
CA GLU A 695 -18.24 -16.86 18.24
C GLU A 695 -18.87 -16.02 19.37
N VAL A 696 -19.67 -16.64 20.23
CA VAL A 696 -20.28 -15.97 21.40
C VAL A 696 -19.23 -15.58 22.44
N SER A 697 -18.23 -16.43 22.69
CA SER A 697 -17.11 -16.10 23.58
C SER A 697 -16.30 -14.91 23.05
N LEU A 698 -15.91 -14.95 21.77
CA LEU A 698 -15.13 -13.91 21.11
C LEU A 698 -15.87 -12.57 21.13
N LYS A 699 -17.19 -12.58 20.90
CA LYS A 699 -18.02 -11.37 20.99
C LYS A 699 -18.05 -10.79 22.40
N ASN A 700 -18.18 -11.62 23.44
CA ASN A 700 -18.16 -11.13 24.82
C ASN A 700 -16.82 -10.46 25.15
N LEU A 701 -15.69 -11.04 24.72
CA LEU A 701 -14.37 -10.41 24.88
C LEU A 701 -14.25 -9.10 24.09
N GLN A 702 -14.87 -9.00 22.90
CA GLN A 702 -14.91 -7.77 22.12
C GLN A 702 -15.71 -6.65 22.83
N ASP A 703 -16.87 -7.00 23.40
CA ASP A 703 -17.70 -6.07 24.16
C ASP A 703 -17.03 -5.64 25.49
N GLU A 704 -16.26 -6.52 26.13
CA GLU A 704 -15.43 -6.19 27.30
C GLU A 704 -14.24 -5.29 26.93
N LEU A 705 -13.54 -5.57 25.83
CA LEU A 705 -12.44 -4.73 25.32
C LEU A 705 -12.91 -3.33 24.94
N ALA A 706 -14.09 -3.18 24.34
CA ALA A 706 -14.68 -1.89 24.04
C ALA A 706 -14.88 -1.06 25.33
N ARG A 707 -15.48 -1.66 26.38
CA ARG A 707 -15.70 -1.01 27.69
C ARG A 707 -14.40 -0.66 28.41
N LEU A 708 -13.40 -1.54 28.38
CA LEU A 708 -12.08 -1.26 28.97
C LEU A 708 -11.39 -0.09 28.25
N THR A 709 -11.50 -0.02 26.92
CA THR A 709 -10.95 1.07 26.10
C THR A 709 -11.63 2.41 26.42
N GLU A 710 -12.96 2.45 26.43
CA GLU A 710 -13.76 3.64 26.80
C GLU A 710 -13.43 4.13 28.22
N ARG A 711 -13.31 3.21 29.18
CA ARG A 711 -12.97 3.53 30.57
C ARG A 711 -11.53 4.06 30.71
N LEU A 712 -10.59 3.50 29.97
CA LEU A 712 -9.19 3.93 29.93
C LEU A 712 -9.07 5.34 29.34
N GLU A 713 -9.80 5.63 28.26
CA GLU A 713 -9.82 6.96 27.63
C GLU A 713 -10.49 8.01 28.53
N ALA A 714 -11.57 7.65 29.23
CA ALA A 714 -12.20 8.51 30.24
C ALA A 714 -11.24 8.84 31.40
N ILE A 715 -10.52 7.85 31.95
CA ILE A 715 -9.53 8.07 33.02
C ILE A 715 -8.34 8.88 32.50
N LYS A 716 -7.89 8.66 31.26
CA LYS A 716 -6.86 9.49 30.62
C LYS A 716 -7.28 10.96 30.55
N SER A 717 -8.50 11.25 30.10
CA SER A 717 -9.02 12.62 30.04
C SER A 717 -9.12 13.26 31.43
N GLN A 718 -9.50 12.51 32.45
CA GLN A 718 -9.54 12.99 33.84
C GLN A 718 -8.13 13.25 34.38
N GLY A 719 -7.16 12.38 34.07
CA GLY A 719 -5.76 12.55 34.46
C GLY A 719 -5.08 13.75 33.78
N GLU A 720 -5.37 14.01 32.50
CA GLU A 720 -4.90 15.20 31.79
C GLU A 720 -5.50 16.48 32.38
N GLN A 721 -6.79 16.50 32.72
CA GLN A 721 -7.43 17.64 33.40
C GLN A 721 -6.85 17.89 34.79
N ALA A 722 -6.74 16.84 35.63
CA ALA A 722 -6.16 16.95 36.97
C ALA A 722 -4.69 17.40 36.93
N ARG A 723 -3.92 16.97 35.93
CA ARG A 723 -2.53 17.42 35.73
C ARG A 723 -2.44 18.88 35.31
N ILE A 724 -3.35 19.38 34.46
CA ILE A 724 -3.39 20.80 34.12
C ILE A 724 -3.73 21.65 35.36
N GLN A 725 -4.63 21.17 36.22
CA GLN A 725 -4.94 21.81 37.50
C GLN A 725 -3.74 21.80 38.46
N GLU A 726 -3.04 20.67 38.59
CA GLU A 726 -1.81 20.54 39.40
C GLU A 726 -0.71 21.50 38.93
N GLN A 727 -0.46 21.59 37.62
CA GLN A 727 0.51 22.53 37.06
C GLN A 727 0.11 24.00 37.28
N GLY A 728 -1.18 24.33 37.16
CA GLY A 728 -1.69 25.68 37.46
C GLY A 728 -1.51 26.07 38.92
N LEU A 729 -1.83 25.16 39.84
CA LEU A 729 -1.61 25.36 41.29
C LEU A 729 -0.12 25.43 41.64
N SER A 730 0.73 24.65 40.97
CA SER A 730 2.18 24.67 41.18
C SER A 730 2.78 26.01 40.76
N LEU A 731 2.33 26.58 39.65
CA LEU A 731 2.77 27.90 39.18
C LEU A 731 2.26 29.02 40.11
N ALA A 732 0.99 28.95 40.54
CA ALA A 732 0.40 29.92 41.46
C ALA A 732 1.09 29.90 42.84
N TYR A 733 1.39 28.71 43.37
CA TYR A 733 2.19 28.56 44.58
C TYR A 733 3.61 29.10 44.41
N GLN A 734 4.29 28.79 43.29
CA GLN A 734 5.64 29.30 43.03
C GLN A 734 5.66 30.84 42.98
N GLN A 735 4.72 31.47 42.28
CA GLN A 735 4.62 32.93 42.19
C GLN A 735 4.34 33.57 43.56
N THR A 736 3.39 33.05 44.34
CA THR A 736 3.13 33.62 45.68
C THR A 736 4.28 33.30 46.66
N SER A 737 4.98 32.18 46.51
CA SER A 737 6.15 31.85 47.33
C SER A 737 7.34 32.76 47.04
N GLN A 738 7.56 33.14 45.77
CA GLN A 738 8.58 34.12 45.39
C GLN A 738 8.20 35.51 45.93
N GLN A 739 6.93 35.92 45.78
CA GLN A 739 6.41 37.16 46.38
C GLN A 739 6.56 37.22 47.91
N VAL A 740 6.51 36.07 48.60
CA VAL A 740 6.78 35.98 50.05
C VAL A 740 8.26 36.18 50.38
N GLU A 741 9.18 35.72 49.51
CA GLU A 741 10.62 35.88 49.66
C GLU A 741 11.05 37.33 49.38
N GLU A 742 10.54 37.92 48.29
CA GLU A 742 10.66 39.35 47.92
C GLU A 742 10.14 40.30 49.02
N LEU A 743 8.98 39.98 49.62
CA LEU A 743 8.44 40.77 50.74
C LEU A 743 9.17 40.48 52.06
N GLU A 744 9.90 39.37 52.21
CA GLU A 744 10.72 39.09 53.39
C GLU A 744 12.07 39.82 53.34
N THR A 745 12.68 39.96 52.17
CA THR A 745 13.89 40.78 51.98
C THR A 745 13.54 42.25 52.19
N LEU A 746 12.55 42.79 51.46
CA LEU A 746 12.13 44.20 51.59
C LEU A 746 11.65 44.57 53.00
N TRP A 747 11.07 43.64 53.77
CA TRP A 747 10.69 43.89 55.16
C TRP A 747 11.89 43.87 56.13
N LYS A 748 12.78 42.87 56.04
CA LYS A 748 14.03 42.82 56.83
C LYS A 748 14.89 44.05 56.56
N LEU A 749 14.96 44.42 55.28
CA LEU A 749 15.57 45.65 54.80
C LEU A 749 15.01 46.83 55.60
N GLN A 750 13.74 47.22 55.40
CA GLN A 750 13.14 48.40 56.04
C GLN A 750 13.19 48.42 57.57
N GLU A 751 13.23 47.26 58.25
CA GLU A 751 13.37 47.21 59.72
C GLU A 751 14.69 47.87 60.16
N GLU A 752 15.77 47.66 59.43
CA GLU A 752 17.09 48.21 59.75
C GLU A 752 17.24 49.73 59.44
N GLU A 753 16.30 50.42 58.78
CA GLU A 753 16.41 51.88 58.48
C GLU A 753 16.04 52.73 59.67
N ILE A 754 14.97 52.28 60.30
CA ILE A 754 14.39 52.88 61.49
C ILE A 754 15.39 52.76 62.63
N ASP A 755 16.10 51.63 62.72
CA ASP A 755 17.24 51.45 63.63
C ASP A 755 18.40 52.42 63.29
N ARG A 756 18.91 52.43 62.04
CA ARG A 756 20.01 53.33 61.60
C ARG A 756 19.72 54.81 61.92
N LEU A 757 18.51 55.29 61.62
CA LEU A 757 18.11 56.69 61.79
C LEU A 757 17.81 57.08 63.25
N SER A 758 17.82 56.12 64.19
CA SER A 758 17.59 56.39 65.62
C SER A 758 18.84 56.85 66.39
N GLU A 759 20.05 56.48 65.95
CA GLU A 759 21.32 56.70 66.69
C GLU A 759 21.98 58.08 66.43
N GLY A 760 21.24 59.19 66.51
CA GLY A 760 21.75 60.53 66.19
C GLY A 760 22.18 61.40 67.40
N ASP A 761 23.45 61.79 67.49
CA ASP A 761 24.04 62.59 68.60
C ASP A 761 23.50 64.02 68.79
N TRP A 762 22.69 64.54 67.84
CA TRP A 762 22.20 65.94 67.80
C TRP A 762 21.52 66.45 69.07
N GLN A 763 21.02 65.54 69.91
CA GLN A 763 20.40 65.89 71.19
C GLN A 763 21.41 66.47 72.20
N ALA A 764 22.67 65.99 72.20
CA ALA A 764 23.69 66.39 73.17
C ALA A 764 24.32 67.76 72.86
N ASP A 765 24.53 68.08 71.58
CA ASP A 765 25.08 69.39 71.18
C ASP A 765 24.09 70.55 71.39
N LYS A 766 22.78 70.23 71.40
CA LYS A 766 21.74 71.18 71.78
C LYS A 766 21.91 71.70 73.21
N GLU A 767 22.22 70.83 74.17
CA GLU A 767 22.36 71.20 75.58
C GLU A 767 23.61 72.06 75.81
N LYS A 768 24.75 71.69 75.21
CA LYS A 768 26.02 72.46 75.28
C LYS A 768 25.85 73.93 74.87
N CYS A 769 25.06 74.19 73.82
CA CYS A 769 24.82 75.56 73.33
C CYS A 769 23.98 76.40 74.30
N GLN A 770 23.13 75.79 75.13
CA GLN A 770 22.28 76.51 76.08
C GLN A 770 23.05 76.96 77.33
N GLU A 771 24.01 76.15 77.81
CA GLU A 771 24.80 76.48 79.01
C GLU A 771 25.72 77.70 78.80
N ARG A 772 26.38 77.81 77.63
CA ARG A 772 27.32 78.91 77.36
C ARG A 772 26.65 80.30 77.38
N LEU A 773 25.40 80.40 76.91
CA LEU A 773 24.64 81.64 76.90
C LEU A 773 24.33 82.16 78.32
N ALA A 774 24.17 81.28 79.31
CA ALA A 774 23.88 81.67 80.69
C ALA A 774 25.07 82.36 81.37
N ALA A 775 26.30 81.97 81.05
CA ALA A 775 27.51 82.52 81.66
C ALA A 775 27.75 84.00 81.25
N ILE A 776 27.61 84.32 79.97
CA ILE A 776 27.94 85.62 79.37
C ILE A 776 27.12 86.78 79.95
N ALA A 777 25.93 86.49 80.49
CA ALA A 777 25.07 87.48 81.14
C ALA A 777 25.62 87.98 82.49
N SER A 778 26.37 87.14 83.23
CA SER A 778 26.84 87.44 84.59
C SER A 778 27.97 88.48 84.59
N ASP A 779 28.95 88.34 83.69
CA ASP A 779 30.19 89.12 83.74
C ASP A 779 29.97 90.62 83.43
N LYS A 780 28.92 90.96 82.68
CA LYS A 780 28.58 92.34 82.32
C LYS A 780 28.23 93.20 83.54
N GLN A 781 27.59 92.61 84.56
CA GLN A 781 26.98 93.36 85.66
C GLN A 781 27.99 93.94 86.66
N ASN A 782 29.21 93.38 86.75
CA ASN A 782 30.19 93.79 87.76
C ASN A 782 30.99 95.06 87.39
N LEU A 783 31.12 95.37 86.09
CA LEU A 783 32.01 96.44 85.59
C LEU A 783 31.48 97.86 85.77
N GLU A 784 30.19 98.05 86.06
CA GLU A 784 29.60 99.39 86.19
C GLU A 784 29.85 100.04 87.57
N ALA A 785 30.23 99.26 88.59
CA ALA A 785 30.30 99.74 89.98
C ALA A 785 31.56 100.55 90.31
N GLU A 786 32.71 100.25 89.71
CA GLU A 786 34.02 100.81 90.09
C GLU A 786 34.26 102.25 89.59
N ILE A 787 33.37 102.80 88.75
CA ILE A 787 33.57 104.07 88.03
C ILE A 787 33.28 105.33 88.89
N GLU A 788 32.51 105.21 89.97
CA GLU A 788 31.86 106.39 90.59
C GLU A 788 32.61 107.02 91.79
N GLU A 789 33.55 106.30 92.41
CA GLU A 789 34.14 106.70 93.70
C GLU A 789 35.16 107.87 93.64
N ILE A 790 35.73 108.15 92.46
CA ILE A 790 37.03 108.84 92.34
C ILE A 790 36.97 110.38 92.29
N LYS A 791 35.79 110.98 92.09
CA LYS A 791 35.59 112.40 91.66
C LYS A 791 35.78 113.49 92.76
N SER A 792 36.60 113.25 93.78
CA SER A 792 36.28 113.73 95.14
C SER A 792 36.80 115.11 95.62
N ASN A 793 38.03 115.58 95.32
CA ASN A 793 38.53 116.88 95.83
C ASN A 793 39.80 117.44 95.17
N LYS A 794 40.14 118.73 95.44
CA LYS A 794 41.47 119.33 95.20
C LYS A 794 41.77 120.67 95.93
N ASN A 795 41.15 121.79 95.54
CA ASN A 795 41.84 123.09 95.36
C ASN A 795 42.29 123.97 96.56
N ALA A 796 42.31 123.54 97.83
CA ALA A 796 42.47 124.45 98.99
C ALA A 796 43.89 125.03 99.28
N ILE A 797 44.87 124.93 98.36
CA ILE A 797 46.20 124.40 98.73
C ILE A 797 47.36 125.41 98.88
N GLN A 798 47.75 126.15 97.82
CA GLN A 798 49.12 126.71 97.75
C GLN A 798 49.53 127.76 98.82
N GLU A 799 48.62 128.59 99.33
CA GLU A 799 49.01 129.88 99.94
C GLU A 799 49.56 129.82 101.37
N ARG A 800 49.07 128.92 102.23
CA ARG A 800 49.42 128.94 103.67
C ARG A 800 50.84 128.44 103.96
N TYR A 801 51.47 127.81 102.97
CA TYR A 801 52.71 127.04 103.05
C TYR A 801 53.95 127.86 103.46
N GLN A 802 54.03 129.14 103.04
CA GLN A 802 55.31 129.88 103.04
C GLN A 802 55.72 130.46 104.41
N ASN A 803 54.78 130.96 105.23
CA ASN A 803 55.13 131.68 106.47
C ASN A 803 55.72 130.79 107.58
N LEU A 804 55.41 129.49 107.61
CA LEU A 804 55.94 128.58 108.65
C LEU A 804 57.41 128.21 108.42
N GLN A 805 57.97 128.51 107.24
CA GLN A 805 59.21 127.90 106.79
C GLN A 805 60.47 128.42 107.54
N GLU A 806 60.41 129.61 108.16
CA GLU A 806 61.56 130.24 108.84
C GLU A 806 61.74 129.78 110.31
N GLU A 807 60.71 129.84 111.17
CA GLU A 807 60.85 129.38 112.58
C GLU A 807 61.26 127.90 112.67
N LEU A 808 60.76 127.13 111.70
CA LEU A 808 61.07 125.73 111.48
C LEU A 808 62.58 125.45 111.31
N ALA A 809 63.36 126.41 110.82
CA ALA A 809 64.79 126.23 110.55
C ALA A 809 65.64 126.10 111.82
N GLN A 810 65.31 126.79 112.92
CA GLN A 810 66.14 126.76 114.13
C GLN A 810 65.99 125.45 114.91
N ALA A 811 64.77 124.92 115.05
CA ALA A 811 64.54 123.67 115.77
C ALA A 811 65.07 122.43 115.00
N ARG A 812 65.24 122.54 113.66
CA ARG A 812 65.90 121.52 112.82
C ARG A 812 67.38 121.31 113.17
N LEU A 813 68.09 122.34 113.63
CA LEU A 813 69.51 122.21 114.01
C LEU A 813 69.70 121.27 115.20
N LEU A 814 68.96 121.48 116.29
CA LEU A 814 69.02 120.61 117.49
C LEU A 814 68.50 119.18 117.19
N LYS A 815 67.55 119.04 116.25
CA LYS A 815 67.08 117.74 115.74
C LYS A 815 68.20 116.99 115.02
N THR A 816 69.10 117.68 114.32
CA THR A 816 70.19 117.06 113.56
C THR A 816 71.21 116.35 114.46
N GLU A 817 71.54 116.92 115.62
CA GLU A 817 72.48 116.32 116.58
C GLU A 817 71.93 115.02 117.20
N LEU A 818 70.70 115.05 117.72
CA LEU A 818 70.01 113.86 118.24
C LEU A 818 69.72 112.83 117.14
N GLN A 819 69.48 113.26 115.90
CA GLN A 819 69.38 112.35 114.74
C GLN A 819 70.71 111.67 114.41
N GLY A 820 71.86 112.30 114.68
CA GLY A 820 73.17 111.70 114.53
C GLY A 820 73.35 110.46 115.41
N GLN A 821 72.95 110.56 116.69
CA GLN A 821 72.94 109.44 117.62
C GLN A 821 71.85 108.41 117.26
N LYS A 822 70.64 108.84 116.85
CA LYS A 822 69.57 107.92 116.41
C LYS A 822 70.02 107.03 115.25
N ARG A 823 70.73 107.61 114.26
CA ARG A 823 71.21 106.88 113.08
C ARG A 823 72.16 105.72 113.42
N TYR A 824 72.91 105.82 114.52
CA TYR A 824 73.81 104.75 114.93
C TYR A 824 73.06 103.50 115.41
N GLU A 825 72.13 103.66 116.36
CA GLU A 825 71.33 102.52 116.85
C GLU A 825 70.36 101.99 115.79
N VAL A 826 69.79 102.85 114.94
CA VAL A 826 68.95 102.42 113.81
C VAL A 826 69.75 101.56 112.80
N ALA A 827 71.01 101.88 112.53
CA ALA A 827 71.83 101.09 111.60
C ALA A 827 72.13 99.67 112.13
N ASP A 828 72.27 99.50 113.45
CA ASP A 828 72.45 98.18 114.08
C ASP A 828 71.14 97.37 114.10
N ILE A 829 70.01 98.05 114.33
CA ILE A 829 68.65 97.47 114.21
C ILE A 829 68.35 97.06 112.76
N GLU A 830 68.75 97.85 111.76
CA GLU A 830 68.63 97.51 110.34
C GLU A 830 69.49 96.30 109.94
N ARG A 831 70.67 96.14 110.53
CA ARG A 831 71.54 94.97 110.30
C ARG A 831 70.86 93.70 110.81
N LEU A 832 70.39 93.72 112.05
CA LEU A 832 69.63 92.61 112.65
C LEU A 832 68.30 92.36 111.92
N GLY A 833 67.67 93.39 111.36
CA GLY A 833 66.51 93.27 110.47
C GLY A 833 66.83 92.47 109.20
N LYS A 834 67.87 92.85 108.46
CA LYS A 834 68.27 92.15 107.22
C LYS A 834 68.69 90.69 107.47
N GLU A 835 69.22 90.39 108.66
CA GLU A 835 69.52 89.01 109.08
C GLU A 835 68.25 88.18 109.40
N LEU A 836 67.12 88.82 109.70
CA LEU A 836 65.79 88.20 109.80
C LEU A 836 65.10 88.08 108.42
N ASP A 837 65.11 89.15 107.62
CA ASP A 837 64.48 89.19 106.29
C ASP A 837 65.02 88.07 105.37
N ASN A 838 66.32 87.77 105.46
CA ASN A 838 66.95 86.66 104.74
C ASN A 838 66.46 85.26 105.19
N LEU A 839 66.15 85.09 106.49
CA LEU A 839 65.60 83.82 107.01
C LEU A 839 64.14 83.64 106.58
N ASP A 840 63.39 84.72 106.48
CA ASP A 840 62.01 84.70 105.99
C ASP A 840 61.97 84.35 104.49
N PHE A 841 62.91 84.89 103.68
CA PHE A 841 63.07 84.50 102.27
C PHE A 841 63.43 83.01 102.10
N GLU A 842 64.32 82.45 102.95
CA GLU A 842 64.62 81.00 102.94
C GLU A 842 63.39 80.15 103.29
N GLN A 843 62.42 80.65 104.06
CA GLN A 843 61.14 79.98 104.30
C GLN A 843 60.21 80.08 103.07
N GLU A 844 60.08 81.26 102.45
CA GLU A 844 59.23 81.46 101.26
C GLU A 844 59.70 80.63 100.05
N GLU A 845 61.01 80.52 99.79
CA GLU A 845 61.53 79.74 98.65
C GLU A 845 61.22 78.23 98.81
N ILE A 846 61.31 77.70 100.04
CA ILE A 846 60.94 76.30 100.34
C ILE A 846 59.43 76.08 100.13
N GLN A 847 58.58 77.06 100.44
CA GLN A 847 57.15 77.00 100.14
C GLN A 847 56.87 77.07 98.64
N ARG A 848 57.57 77.92 97.88
CA ARG A 848 57.35 78.05 96.42
C ARG A 848 57.72 76.78 95.65
N LEU A 849 58.82 76.11 96.03
CA LEU A 849 59.23 74.81 95.45
C LEU A 849 58.24 73.68 95.76
N LEU A 850 57.48 73.80 96.84
CA LEU A 850 56.41 72.87 97.21
C LEU A 850 55.16 73.10 96.34
N GLN A 851 54.88 74.35 95.98
CA GLN A 851 53.83 74.74 95.03
C GLN A 851 54.13 74.26 93.60
N GLU A 852 55.31 74.57 93.05
CA GLU A 852 55.75 74.16 91.70
C GLU A 852 55.70 72.61 91.49
N LYS A 853 55.72 71.82 92.57
CA LYS A 853 55.58 70.36 92.52
C LYS A 853 54.14 69.85 92.43
N VAL A 854 53.15 70.66 92.83
CA VAL A 854 51.72 70.38 92.65
C VAL A 854 51.29 70.80 91.24
N ASP A 855 51.66 72.00 90.80
CA ASP A 855 51.29 72.60 89.50
C ASP A 855 51.73 71.77 88.27
N ASN A 856 52.67 70.83 88.43
CA ASN A 856 53.12 69.94 87.36
C ASN A 856 52.31 68.63 87.25
N LEU A 857 51.40 68.33 88.18
CA LEU A 857 50.46 67.20 88.05
C LEU A 857 49.26 67.54 87.15
N GLU A 858 48.88 68.81 87.07
CA GLU A 858 47.71 69.29 86.30
C GLU A 858 47.87 69.21 84.77
N LYS A 859 49.00 68.70 84.26
CA LYS A 859 49.36 68.73 82.82
C LYS A 859 49.17 67.41 82.07
N VAL A 860 48.66 66.36 82.72
CA VAL A 860 48.10 65.20 82.02
C VAL A 860 46.59 65.31 82.07
N ASP A 861 46.03 66.01 81.09
CA ASP A 861 44.60 66.22 80.99
C ASP A 861 43.88 64.92 80.63
N THR A 862 43.33 64.26 81.65
CA THR A 862 42.57 63.00 81.49
C THR A 862 41.21 63.20 80.84
N GLU A 863 40.69 64.44 80.76
CA GLU A 863 39.44 64.73 80.05
C GLU A 863 39.70 64.79 78.53
N LEU A 864 40.77 65.44 78.08
CA LEU A 864 41.14 65.47 76.65
C LEU A 864 41.35 64.07 76.05
N LEU A 865 41.94 63.14 76.82
CA LEU A 865 42.11 61.74 76.40
C LEU A 865 40.81 60.93 76.42
N SER A 866 39.82 61.30 77.23
CA SER A 866 38.49 60.69 77.15
C SER A 866 37.70 61.25 75.96
N GLN A 867 37.82 62.55 75.72
CA GLN A 867 37.15 63.25 74.62
C GLN A 867 37.57 62.69 73.25
N GLN A 868 38.85 62.38 73.03
CA GLN A 868 39.31 61.71 71.80
C GLN A 868 38.84 60.25 71.67
N ALA A 869 38.65 59.53 72.77
CA ALA A 869 38.09 58.19 72.75
C ALA A 869 36.59 58.22 72.38
N GLU A 870 35.86 59.19 72.94
CA GLU A 870 34.45 59.43 72.63
C GLU A 870 34.27 59.96 71.20
N GLU A 871 35.13 60.86 70.70
CA GLU A 871 35.11 61.33 69.32
C GLU A 871 35.36 60.16 68.33
N SER A 872 36.35 59.30 68.60
CA SER A 872 36.60 58.08 67.81
C SER A 872 35.40 57.12 67.81
N LYS A 873 34.61 57.12 68.89
CA LYS A 873 33.41 56.31 69.08
C LYS A 873 32.20 56.91 68.35
N THR A 874 32.07 58.24 68.28
CA THR A 874 31.07 58.91 67.40
C THR A 874 31.40 58.74 65.91
N GLN A 875 32.68 58.76 65.52
CA GLN A 875 33.06 58.45 64.14
C GLN A 875 32.73 56.99 63.80
N LYS A 876 32.86 56.07 64.78
CA LYS A 876 32.45 54.68 64.63
C LYS A 876 30.93 54.53 64.46
N THR A 877 30.10 55.21 65.25
CA THR A 877 28.63 55.14 65.09
C THR A 877 28.17 55.76 63.78
N ASN A 878 28.70 56.92 63.38
CA ASN A 878 28.42 57.51 62.06
C ASN A 878 28.81 56.56 60.91
N LEU A 879 29.96 55.88 61.03
CA LEU A 879 30.40 54.93 60.01
C LEU A 879 29.60 53.62 60.05
N GLN A 880 29.03 53.22 61.19
CA GLN A 880 27.99 52.17 61.25
C GLN A 880 26.71 52.64 60.55
N GLN A 881 26.20 53.84 60.83
CA GLN A 881 25.00 54.36 60.17
C GLN A 881 25.17 54.44 58.65
N GLY A 882 26.35 54.86 58.15
CA GLY A 882 26.69 54.84 56.73
C GLY A 882 26.83 53.43 56.15
N LEU A 883 27.58 52.56 56.83
CA LEU A 883 27.81 51.16 56.44
C LEU A 883 26.54 50.39 56.25
N ILE A 884 25.74 50.43 57.32
CA ILE A 884 24.50 49.70 57.32
C ILE A 884 23.63 50.48 56.32
N ARG A 885 23.56 51.83 56.25
CA ARG A 885 22.78 52.55 55.19
C ARG A 885 23.02 52.02 53.77
N GLN A 886 24.25 51.76 53.34
CA GLN A 886 24.50 51.20 52.00
C GLN A 886 23.71 49.89 51.76
N GLN A 887 23.42 49.12 52.81
CA GLN A 887 22.52 47.95 52.78
C GLN A 887 21.06 48.31 52.38
N PHE A 888 20.58 49.56 52.52
CA PHE A 888 19.28 49.99 51.93
C PHE A 888 19.31 50.01 50.43
N GLU A 889 20.32 50.73 49.93
CA GLU A 889 20.54 50.87 48.51
C GLU A 889 20.90 49.49 47.91
N LEU A 890 21.36 48.54 48.73
CA LEU A 890 21.54 47.13 48.37
C LEU A 890 20.20 46.41 48.16
N ASP A 891 19.38 46.21 49.19
CA ASP A 891 18.21 45.35 49.04
C ASP A 891 17.03 46.04 48.30
N ASP A 892 17.07 47.37 48.12
CA ASP A 892 16.22 48.05 47.11
C ASP A 892 16.65 47.69 45.68
N ILE A 893 17.97 47.62 45.41
CA ILE A 893 18.48 47.09 44.14
C ILE A 893 18.19 45.59 44.00
N GLU A 894 18.19 44.80 45.09
CA GLU A 894 17.74 43.40 45.03
C GLU A 894 16.24 43.30 44.74
N GLY A 895 15.40 44.10 45.39
CA GLY A 895 13.97 44.20 45.10
C GLY A 895 13.69 44.59 43.65
N GLN A 896 14.42 45.58 43.10
CA GLN A 896 14.32 45.95 41.67
C GLN A 896 14.81 44.83 40.72
N LEU A 897 15.80 44.03 41.13
CA LEU A 897 16.26 42.87 40.36
C LEU A 897 15.22 41.75 40.32
N ASP A 898 14.51 41.52 41.42
CA ASP A 898 13.45 40.52 41.53
C ASP A 898 12.16 40.98 40.84
N ASP A 899 11.80 42.27 40.91
CA ASP A 899 10.72 42.86 40.10
C ASP A 899 10.97 42.66 38.60
N ILE A 900 12.22 42.81 38.13
CA ILE A 900 12.60 42.51 36.75
C ILE A 900 12.58 41.00 36.47
N ALA A 901 12.97 40.14 37.42
CA ALA A 901 12.86 38.68 37.27
C ALA A 901 11.39 38.24 37.13
N SER A 902 10.48 38.82 37.92
CA SER A 902 9.03 38.64 37.84
C SER A 902 8.48 39.11 36.49
N HIS A 903 8.87 40.30 36.02
CA HIS A 903 8.49 40.79 34.69
C HIS A 903 9.03 39.93 33.54
N LEU A 904 10.25 39.38 33.67
CA LEU A 904 10.84 38.46 32.70
C LEU A 904 10.09 37.11 32.66
N ASP A 905 9.67 36.56 33.81
CA ASP A 905 8.88 35.32 33.82
C ASP A 905 7.45 35.54 33.31
N GLN A 906 6.77 36.62 33.70
CA GLN A 906 5.46 37.00 33.13
C GLN A 906 5.53 37.13 31.60
N ALA A 907 6.57 37.79 31.08
CA ALA A 907 6.78 37.92 29.65
C ALA A 907 7.12 36.57 28.98
N ARG A 908 7.88 35.70 29.66
CA ARG A 908 8.15 34.32 29.21
C ARG A 908 6.89 33.47 29.12
N GLN A 909 5.97 33.57 30.08
CA GLN A 909 4.68 32.88 30.06
C GLN A 909 3.81 33.36 28.87
N GLN A 910 3.76 34.67 28.62
CA GLN A 910 3.08 35.22 27.44
C GLN A 910 3.70 34.74 26.12
N ASN A 911 5.04 34.65 26.07
CA ASN A 911 5.75 34.07 24.93
C ASN A 911 5.43 32.58 24.72
N GLU A 912 5.30 31.77 25.78
CA GLU A 912 4.80 30.40 25.63
C GLU A 912 3.37 30.34 25.08
N GLU A 913 2.47 31.25 25.47
CA GLU A 913 1.16 31.34 24.84
C GLU A 913 1.23 31.72 23.36
N TRP A 914 2.04 32.71 22.99
CA TRP A 914 2.18 33.15 21.60
C TRP A 914 2.82 32.07 20.74
N ILE A 915 3.83 31.34 21.23
CA ILE A 915 4.38 30.16 20.55
C ILE A 915 3.31 29.08 20.37
N ARG A 916 2.50 28.78 21.41
CA ARG A 916 1.39 27.82 21.31
C ARG A 916 0.31 28.28 20.31
N LYS A 917 0.07 29.59 20.17
CA LYS A 917 -0.83 30.17 19.16
C LYS A 917 -0.22 30.06 17.75
N GLN A 918 1.07 30.35 17.60
CA GLN A 918 1.81 30.21 16.34
C GLN A 918 1.76 28.77 15.83
N THR A 919 2.17 27.78 16.64
CA THR A 919 2.17 26.36 16.24
C THR A 919 0.76 25.86 15.89
N ARG A 920 -0.29 26.38 16.54
CA ARG A 920 -1.70 26.08 16.17
C ARG A 920 -2.08 26.68 14.81
N ALA A 921 -1.73 27.94 14.56
CA ALA A 921 -1.99 28.60 13.28
C ALA A 921 -1.19 27.95 12.13
N GLU A 922 0.07 27.58 12.36
CA GLU A 922 0.91 26.85 11.40
C GLU A 922 0.35 25.45 11.10
N ALA A 923 -0.07 24.70 12.12
CA ALA A 923 -0.69 23.39 11.93
C ALA A 923 -2.05 23.46 11.21
N LYS A 924 -2.86 24.50 11.49
CA LYS A 924 -4.10 24.77 10.75
C LYS A 924 -3.80 25.14 9.29
N LYS A 925 -2.83 26.02 9.05
CA LYS A 925 -2.35 26.44 7.73
C LYS A 925 -1.91 25.26 6.88
N GLU A 926 -1.03 24.39 7.39
CA GLU A 926 -0.56 23.24 6.60
C GLU A 926 -1.73 22.30 6.26
N LYS A 927 -2.58 21.97 7.24
CA LYS A 927 -3.77 21.12 7.04
C LYS A 927 -4.75 21.67 5.99
N VAL A 928 -5.02 22.98 6.00
CA VAL A 928 -5.86 23.64 4.98
C VAL A 928 -5.15 23.62 3.61
N SER A 929 -3.82 23.82 3.58
CA SER A 929 -3.04 23.73 2.35
C SER A 929 -2.98 22.32 1.76
N GLU A 930 -2.90 21.26 2.59
CA GLU A 930 -2.99 19.87 2.17
C GLU A 930 -4.37 19.57 1.58
N ARG A 931 -5.45 20.03 2.23
CA ARG A 931 -6.82 19.91 1.70
C ARG A 931 -6.97 20.64 0.36
N LEU A 932 -6.41 21.84 0.20
CA LEU A 932 -6.38 22.56 -1.08
C LEU A 932 -5.59 21.82 -2.16
N ARG A 933 -4.38 21.30 -1.85
CA ARG A 933 -3.59 20.47 -2.77
C ARG A 933 -4.37 19.22 -3.21
N HIS A 934 -5.07 18.57 -2.28
CA HIS A 934 -5.88 17.38 -2.58
C HIS A 934 -7.07 17.70 -3.51
N LEU A 935 -7.81 18.78 -3.24
CA LEU A 935 -8.91 19.23 -4.10
C LEU A 935 -8.42 19.65 -5.50
N GLN A 936 -7.25 20.30 -5.59
CA GLN A 936 -6.61 20.65 -6.86
C GLN A 936 -6.12 19.41 -7.63
N SER A 937 -5.65 18.36 -6.94
CA SER A 937 -5.38 17.06 -7.55
C SER A 937 -6.67 16.46 -8.10
N GLN A 938 -7.74 16.33 -7.29
CA GLN A 938 -9.04 15.78 -7.73
C GLN A 938 -9.59 16.50 -8.97
N LEU A 939 -9.47 17.83 -9.04
CA LEU A 939 -9.83 18.61 -10.21
C LEU A 939 -8.99 18.25 -11.45
N THR A 940 -7.67 18.15 -11.29
CA THR A 940 -6.73 17.81 -12.36
C THR A 940 -6.91 16.37 -12.85
N ASP A 941 -7.03 15.42 -11.92
CA ASP A 941 -7.10 13.98 -12.17
C ASP A 941 -8.42 13.58 -12.86
N GLN A 942 -9.56 14.19 -12.47
CA GLN A 942 -10.88 13.83 -13.00
C GLN A 942 -11.33 14.68 -14.20
N TYR A 943 -10.90 15.93 -14.31
CA TYR A 943 -11.38 16.87 -15.33
C TYR A 943 -10.28 17.43 -16.26
N GLN A 944 -9.00 17.26 -15.92
CA GLN A 944 -7.85 17.71 -16.72
C GLN A 944 -7.85 19.21 -17.07
N ILE A 945 -8.39 20.04 -16.17
CA ILE A 945 -8.50 21.50 -16.31
C ILE A 945 -7.88 22.22 -15.11
N SER A 946 -7.42 23.45 -15.34
CA SER A 946 -6.95 24.34 -14.27
C SER A 946 -8.11 24.86 -13.41
N TYR A 947 -7.82 25.32 -12.18
CA TYR A 947 -8.80 25.98 -11.32
C TYR A 947 -9.46 27.21 -11.99
N THR A 948 -8.71 27.95 -12.81
CA THR A 948 -9.23 29.08 -13.59
C THR A 948 -10.25 28.65 -14.65
N GLU A 949 -9.98 27.58 -15.40
CA GLU A 949 -10.92 27.05 -16.40
C GLU A 949 -12.12 26.33 -15.75
N ALA A 950 -11.94 25.79 -14.54
CA ALA A 950 -13.02 25.23 -13.74
C ALA A 950 -13.96 26.33 -13.23
N LEU A 951 -13.41 27.46 -12.78
CA LEU A 951 -14.19 28.62 -12.31
C LEU A 951 -15.01 29.30 -13.43
N GLU A 952 -14.57 29.19 -14.69
CA GLU A 952 -15.35 29.63 -15.87
C GLU A 952 -16.46 28.65 -16.28
N LYS A 953 -16.36 27.36 -15.88
CA LYS A 953 -17.28 26.29 -16.26
C LYS A 953 -18.29 25.93 -15.17
N ALA A 954 -17.93 26.14 -13.91
CA ALA A 954 -18.76 25.81 -12.76
C ALA A 954 -19.94 26.77 -12.60
N HIS A 955 -21.03 26.26 -12.04
CA HIS A 955 -22.21 27.03 -11.67
C HIS A 955 -22.16 27.44 -10.18
N GLU A 956 -22.75 28.58 -9.84
CA GLU A 956 -22.75 29.06 -8.46
C GLU A 956 -23.79 28.30 -7.61
N LEU A 957 -23.31 27.56 -6.61
CA LEU A 957 -24.14 26.73 -5.73
C LEU A 957 -24.80 27.56 -4.62
N GLU A 958 -26.12 27.47 -4.48
CA GLU A 958 -26.85 28.10 -3.37
C GLU A 958 -26.50 27.47 -2.00
N ASN A 959 -26.18 26.17 -1.96
CA ASN A 959 -25.82 25.47 -0.73
C ASN A 959 -24.90 24.26 -0.99
N LEU A 960 -23.62 24.38 -0.58
CA LEU A 960 -22.61 23.35 -0.74
C LEU A 960 -22.99 22.01 -0.09
N ASN A 961 -23.66 22.03 1.07
CA ASN A 961 -24.03 20.81 1.80
C ASN A 961 -25.13 20.00 1.09
N LEU A 962 -26.01 20.66 0.32
CA LEU A 962 -27.03 19.98 -0.47
C LEU A 962 -26.41 19.36 -1.74
N ALA A 963 -25.58 20.12 -2.46
CA ALA A 963 -24.85 19.61 -3.62
C ALA A 963 -23.92 18.42 -3.24
N GLU A 964 -23.28 18.47 -2.08
CA GLU A 964 -22.53 17.33 -1.53
C GLU A 964 -23.41 16.10 -1.24
N GLN A 965 -24.67 16.28 -0.83
CA GLN A 965 -25.61 15.18 -0.62
C GLN A 965 -26.10 14.61 -1.96
N GLU A 966 -26.40 15.47 -2.94
CA GLU A 966 -26.79 15.06 -4.29
C GLU A 966 -25.67 14.26 -4.99
N VAL A 967 -24.41 14.69 -4.89
CA VAL A 967 -23.26 13.90 -5.38
C VAL A 967 -23.17 12.53 -4.68
N LYS A 968 -23.37 12.48 -3.35
CA LYS A 968 -23.36 11.21 -2.58
C LYS A 968 -24.55 10.31 -2.91
N ASP A 969 -25.70 10.85 -3.27
CA ASP A 969 -26.88 10.09 -3.66
C ASP A 969 -26.81 9.62 -5.12
N LEU A 970 -26.23 10.42 -6.02
CA LEU A 970 -25.83 9.97 -7.37
C LEU A 970 -24.77 8.85 -7.30
N GLU A 971 -23.80 8.93 -6.40
CA GLU A 971 -22.87 7.82 -6.15
C GLU A 971 -23.59 6.55 -5.66
N LYS A 972 -24.56 6.66 -4.74
CA LYS A 972 -25.36 5.52 -4.29
C LYS A 972 -26.18 4.92 -5.46
N ALA A 973 -26.80 5.77 -6.28
CA ALA A 973 -27.55 5.36 -7.45
C ALA A 973 -26.65 4.60 -8.45
N ILE A 974 -25.48 5.16 -8.77
CA ILE A 974 -24.46 4.52 -9.61
C ILE A 974 -24.02 3.16 -9.03
N ARG A 975 -23.68 3.09 -7.74
CA ARG A 975 -23.29 1.84 -7.06
C ARG A 975 -24.43 0.81 -7.07
N SER A 976 -25.69 1.23 -7.06
CA SER A 976 -26.86 0.35 -7.09
C SER A 976 -27.13 -0.32 -8.46
N LEU A 977 -26.54 0.21 -9.55
CA LEU A 977 -26.58 -0.43 -10.87
C LEU A 977 -25.70 -1.69 -10.95
N GLY A 978 -24.79 -1.89 -9.98
CA GLY A 978 -23.84 -3.01 -9.95
C GLY A 978 -22.65 -2.80 -10.90
N PRO A 979 -21.95 -3.88 -11.31
CA PRO A 979 -20.89 -3.80 -12.32
C PRO A 979 -21.52 -3.51 -13.70
N VAL A 980 -21.25 -2.32 -14.24
CA VAL A 980 -21.80 -1.87 -15.51
C VAL A 980 -20.80 -2.07 -16.65
N ASN A 981 -21.20 -2.85 -17.67
CA ASN A 981 -20.45 -3.01 -18.90
C ASN A 981 -20.85 -1.92 -19.90
N ILE A 982 -20.00 -0.91 -20.12
CA ILE A 982 -20.29 0.19 -21.07
C ILE A 982 -20.31 -0.33 -22.52
N GLU A 983 -19.46 -1.29 -22.86
CA GLU A 983 -19.39 -1.91 -24.19
C GLU A 983 -20.66 -2.69 -24.54
N ALA A 984 -21.51 -3.02 -23.57
CA ALA A 984 -22.78 -3.71 -23.80
C ALA A 984 -23.72 -2.95 -24.75
N ILE A 985 -23.60 -1.61 -24.83
CA ILE A 985 -24.38 -0.78 -25.76
C ILE A 985 -24.05 -1.16 -27.20
N ASP A 986 -22.77 -1.08 -27.56
CA ASP A 986 -22.27 -1.38 -28.90
C ASP A 986 -22.43 -2.88 -29.22
N GLN A 987 -22.18 -3.75 -28.23
CA GLN A 987 -22.34 -5.21 -28.36
C GLN A 987 -23.80 -5.62 -28.59
N TYR A 988 -24.78 -4.98 -27.93
CA TYR A 988 -26.20 -5.19 -28.20
C TYR A 988 -26.57 -4.75 -29.62
N GLU A 989 -26.12 -3.57 -30.06
CA GLU A 989 -26.42 -3.07 -31.40
C GLU A 989 -25.76 -3.92 -32.50
N GLU A 990 -24.52 -4.42 -32.32
CA GLU A 990 -23.90 -5.36 -33.26
C GLU A 990 -24.67 -6.70 -33.31
N VAL A 991 -24.98 -7.29 -32.15
CA VAL A 991 -25.69 -8.58 -32.06
C VAL A 991 -27.10 -8.50 -32.64
N HIS A 992 -27.85 -7.41 -32.40
CA HIS A 992 -29.18 -7.20 -32.95
C HIS A 992 -29.14 -7.11 -34.49
N ASN A 993 -28.31 -6.23 -35.04
CA ASN A 993 -28.19 -6.05 -36.49
C ASN A 993 -27.74 -7.34 -37.19
N ARG A 994 -26.87 -8.13 -36.53
CA ARG A 994 -26.41 -9.43 -37.02
C ARG A 994 -27.50 -10.50 -36.97
N LEU A 995 -28.33 -10.51 -35.92
CA LEU A 995 -29.46 -11.43 -35.78
C LEU A 995 -30.52 -11.20 -36.88
N ASP A 996 -30.86 -9.94 -37.16
CA ASP A 996 -31.78 -9.56 -38.24
C ASP A 996 -31.25 -10.00 -39.62
N PHE A 997 -29.98 -9.71 -39.89
CA PHE A 997 -29.32 -10.09 -41.15
C PHE A 997 -29.33 -11.61 -41.36
N LEU A 998 -28.96 -12.40 -40.34
CA LEU A 998 -28.95 -13.85 -40.43
C LEU A 998 -30.35 -14.44 -40.62
N ASN A 999 -31.37 -13.87 -39.97
CA ASN A 999 -32.77 -14.29 -40.19
C ASN A 999 -33.19 -14.12 -41.66
N SER A 1000 -32.80 -13.04 -42.34
CA SER A 1000 -33.08 -12.88 -43.77
C SER A 1000 -32.35 -13.92 -44.64
N GLN A 1001 -31.10 -14.26 -44.30
CA GLN A 1001 -30.33 -15.27 -45.04
C GLN A 1001 -30.89 -16.70 -44.88
N ARG A 1002 -31.50 -17.04 -43.74
CA ARG A 1002 -32.22 -18.32 -43.56
C ARG A 1002 -33.29 -18.49 -44.64
N ASP A 1003 -34.10 -17.45 -44.83
CA ASP A 1003 -35.29 -17.51 -45.68
C ASP A 1003 -34.91 -17.54 -47.17
N ASP A 1004 -33.84 -16.85 -47.56
CA ASP A 1004 -33.21 -16.99 -48.89
C ASP A 1004 -32.71 -18.43 -49.13
N ILE A 1005 -31.99 -19.04 -48.17
CA ILE A 1005 -31.46 -20.41 -48.28
C ILE A 1005 -32.60 -21.44 -48.39
N LEU A 1006 -33.68 -21.26 -47.62
CA LEU A 1006 -34.91 -22.07 -47.72
C LEU A 1006 -35.52 -22.00 -49.13
N SER A 1007 -35.53 -20.84 -49.78
CA SER A 1007 -36.01 -20.69 -51.16
C SER A 1007 -35.13 -21.46 -52.16
N ALA A 1008 -33.80 -21.36 -52.03
CA ALA A 1008 -32.84 -22.02 -52.92
C ALA A 1008 -32.87 -23.55 -52.82
N LYS A 1009 -33.06 -24.08 -51.61
CA LYS A 1009 -33.27 -25.51 -51.35
C LYS A 1009 -34.44 -26.11 -52.15
N ASN A 1010 -35.56 -25.39 -52.21
CA ASN A 1010 -36.76 -25.85 -52.91
C ASN A 1010 -36.57 -25.90 -54.43
N LEU A 1011 -35.90 -24.91 -55.01
CA LEU A 1011 -35.57 -24.89 -56.45
C LEU A 1011 -34.65 -26.07 -56.87
N LEU A 1012 -33.71 -26.46 -56.00
CA LEU A 1012 -32.84 -27.61 -56.25
C LEU A 1012 -33.60 -28.94 -56.25
N LEU A 1013 -34.64 -29.10 -55.40
CA LEU A 1013 -35.51 -30.27 -55.39
C LEU A 1013 -36.30 -30.41 -56.70
N GLU A 1014 -36.89 -29.31 -57.18
CA GLU A 1014 -37.64 -29.26 -58.45
C GLU A 1014 -36.74 -29.59 -59.66
N THR A 1015 -35.53 -29.05 -59.69
CA THR A 1015 -34.56 -29.34 -60.76
C THR A 1015 -34.16 -30.83 -60.80
N ILE A 1016 -34.19 -31.54 -59.65
CA ILE A 1016 -33.89 -32.98 -59.57
C ILE A 1016 -35.04 -33.84 -60.10
N THR A 1017 -36.31 -33.43 -59.95
CA THR A 1017 -37.44 -34.19 -60.48
C THR A 1017 -37.49 -34.12 -62.00
N GLU A 1018 -37.35 -32.94 -62.60
CA GLU A 1018 -37.28 -32.77 -64.06
C GLU A 1018 -36.20 -33.65 -64.72
N MET A 1019 -34.98 -33.64 -64.18
CA MET A 1019 -33.87 -34.43 -64.71
C MET A 1019 -34.09 -35.95 -64.63
N ASN A 1020 -34.95 -36.45 -63.74
CA ASN A 1020 -35.23 -37.88 -63.63
C ASN A 1020 -36.16 -38.38 -64.74
N ASP A 1021 -37.09 -37.56 -65.22
CA ASP A 1021 -38.08 -38.00 -66.22
C ASP A 1021 -37.52 -37.96 -67.64
N GLU A 1022 -36.74 -36.93 -67.98
CA GLU A 1022 -35.96 -36.83 -69.23
C GLU A 1022 -35.04 -38.06 -69.46
N VAL A 1023 -34.45 -38.59 -68.38
CA VAL A 1023 -33.60 -39.80 -68.43
C VAL A 1023 -34.40 -41.06 -68.77
N LYS A 1024 -35.61 -41.21 -68.21
CA LYS A 1024 -36.47 -42.39 -68.45
C LYS A 1024 -36.89 -42.48 -69.92
N GLU A 1025 -37.27 -41.36 -70.52
CA GLU A 1025 -37.74 -41.31 -71.91
C GLU A 1025 -36.61 -41.60 -72.93
N ARG A 1026 -35.45 -40.96 -72.77
CA ARG A 1026 -34.28 -41.17 -73.64
C ARG A 1026 -33.70 -42.59 -73.55
N PHE A 1027 -33.62 -43.15 -72.34
CA PHE A 1027 -33.12 -44.52 -72.15
C PHE A 1027 -34.05 -45.54 -72.81
N LYS A 1028 -35.37 -45.43 -72.59
CA LYS A 1028 -36.37 -46.35 -73.16
C LYS A 1028 -36.35 -46.35 -74.69
N SER A 1029 -36.47 -45.16 -75.30
CA SER A 1029 -36.52 -45.01 -76.75
C SER A 1029 -35.27 -45.55 -77.46
N THR A 1030 -34.09 -45.29 -76.89
CA THR A 1030 -32.82 -45.80 -77.45
C THR A 1030 -32.66 -47.31 -77.25
N PHE A 1031 -33.07 -47.85 -76.09
CA PHE A 1031 -33.03 -49.28 -75.82
C PHE A 1031 -33.90 -50.08 -76.79
N GLU A 1032 -35.13 -49.62 -77.07
CA GLU A 1032 -36.05 -50.24 -78.02
C GLU A 1032 -35.48 -50.22 -79.46
N ALA A 1033 -34.82 -49.13 -79.87
CA ALA A 1033 -34.16 -49.04 -81.17
C ALA A 1033 -32.97 -50.02 -81.31
N ILE A 1034 -32.09 -50.12 -80.31
CA ILE A 1034 -30.94 -51.05 -80.33
C ILE A 1034 -31.42 -52.51 -80.33
N ARG A 1035 -32.49 -52.81 -79.58
CA ARG A 1035 -33.12 -54.14 -79.54
C ARG A 1035 -33.60 -54.61 -80.92
N GLU A 1036 -34.25 -53.75 -81.70
CA GLU A 1036 -34.67 -54.09 -83.06
C GLU A 1036 -33.48 -54.17 -84.04
N SER A 1037 -32.50 -53.26 -83.94
CA SER A 1037 -31.29 -53.36 -84.77
C SER A 1037 -30.51 -54.67 -84.50
N PHE A 1038 -30.45 -55.13 -83.24
CA PHE A 1038 -29.74 -56.35 -82.87
C PHE A 1038 -30.34 -57.61 -83.51
N LYS A 1039 -31.67 -57.71 -83.55
CA LYS A 1039 -32.40 -58.79 -84.26
C LYS A 1039 -32.01 -58.87 -85.74
N VAL A 1040 -31.86 -57.72 -86.40
CA VAL A 1040 -31.51 -57.63 -87.83
C VAL A 1040 -30.04 -57.98 -88.06
N THR A 1041 -29.13 -57.31 -87.37
CA THR A 1041 -27.67 -57.47 -87.55
C THR A 1041 -27.21 -58.89 -87.23
N PHE A 1042 -27.69 -59.48 -86.12
CA PHE A 1042 -27.32 -60.84 -85.72
C PHE A 1042 -27.64 -61.85 -86.82
N LYS A 1043 -28.86 -61.78 -87.38
CA LYS A 1043 -29.31 -62.65 -88.47
C LYS A 1043 -28.49 -62.46 -89.75
N GLN A 1044 -28.02 -61.24 -90.03
CA GLN A 1044 -27.16 -60.95 -91.19
C GLN A 1044 -25.75 -61.55 -91.02
N MET A 1045 -25.12 -61.38 -89.86
CA MET A 1045 -23.74 -61.88 -89.62
C MET A 1045 -23.66 -63.40 -89.52
N PHE A 1046 -24.63 -64.05 -88.88
CA PHE A 1046 -24.67 -65.52 -88.73
C PHE A 1046 -25.32 -66.25 -89.94
N GLY A 1047 -25.99 -65.52 -90.85
CA GLY A 1047 -26.78 -66.11 -91.93
C GLY A 1047 -28.06 -66.82 -91.47
N GLY A 1048 -28.49 -66.60 -90.23
CA GLY A 1048 -29.64 -67.25 -89.60
C GLY A 1048 -29.63 -67.09 -88.08
N GLY A 1049 -30.60 -67.68 -87.39
CA GLY A 1049 -30.77 -67.55 -85.94
C GLY A 1049 -31.66 -66.39 -85.50
N GLN A 1050 -31.69 -66.14 -84.19
CA GLN A 1050 -32.42 -65.06 -83.52
C GLN A 1050 -31.59 -64.53 -82.33
N ALA A 1051 -31.79 -63.27 -81.95
CA ALA A 1051 -31.25 -62.70 -80.72
C ALA A 1051 -32.16 -61.56 -80.23
N ASP A 1052 -32.18 -61.27 -78.92
CA ASP A 1052 -33.05 -60.26 -78.32
C ASP A 1052 -32.44 -59.66 -77.04
N LEU A 1053 -32.95 -58.49 -76.62
CA LEU A 1053 -32.55 -57.78 -75.39
C LEU A 1053 -33.72 -57.68 -74.40
N ILE A 1054 -33.44 -57.84 -73.11
CA ILE A 1054 -34.44 -57.91 -72.03
C ILE A 1054 -33.97 -57.02 -70.85
N LEU A 1055 -34.90 -56.33 -70.20
CA LEU A 1055 -34.65 -55.58 -68.95
C LEU A 1055 -34.94 -56.44 -67.72
N THR A 1056 -34.13 -56.32 -66.67
CA THR A 1056 -34.26 -57.16 -65.45
C THR A 1056 -35.35 -56.68 -64.48
N GLU A 1057 -35.70 -55.39 -64.50
CA GLU A 1057 -36.62 -54.75 -63.55
C GLU A 1057 -37.59 -53.78 -64.24
N GLY A 1058 -38.59 -53.31 -63.51
CA GLY A 1058 -39.60 -52.37 -64.01
C GLY A 1058 -39.21 -50.88 -63.93
N ASP A 1059 -38.24 -50.48 -63.09
CA ASP A 1059 -37.78 -49.09 -63.04
C ASP A 1059 -36.74 -48.83 -64.13
N LEU A 1060 -37.09 -47.94 -65.06
CA LEU A 1060 -36.22 -47.50 -66.16
C LEU A 1060 -34.96 -46.78 -65.66
N LEU A 1061 -34.89 -46.30 -64.41
CA LEU A 1061 -33.70 -45.69 -63.82
C LEU A 1061 -32.65 -46.71 -63.30
N THR A 1062 -33.05 -47.95 -62.95
CA THR A 1062 -32.15 -48.95 -62.35
C THR A 1062 -31.99 -50.23 -63.17
N ALA A 1063 -33.02 -50.67 -63.90
CA ALA A 1063 -33.06 -51.97 -64.56
C ALA A 1063 -31.82 -52.28 -65.43
N GLY A 1064 -31.22 -53.46 -65.20
CA GLY A 1064 -30.10 -53.99 -65.98
C GLY A 1064 -30.53 -54.60 -67.32
N VAL A 1065 -29.55 -54.88 -68.20
CA VAL A 1065 -29.78 -55.43 -69.54
C VAL A 1065 -29.22 -56.84 -69.70
N GLU A 1066 -30.08 -57.77 -70.10
CA GLU A 1066 -29.74 -59.12 -70.53
C GLU A 1066 -29.78 -59.28 -72.05
N ILE A 1067 -28.91 -60.17 -72.56
CA ILE A 1067 -28.82 -60.54 -73.97
C ILE A 1067 -29.20 -62.01 -74.11
N SER A 1068 -30.19 -62.31 -74.95
CA SER A 1068 -30.64 -63.66 -75.28
C SER A 1068 -30.25 -63.99 -76.73
N VAL A 1069 -29.67 -65.17 -76.98
CA VAL A 1069 -29.10 -65.52 -78.30
C VAL A 1069 -29.43 -66.97 -78.71
N GLN A 1070 -29.71 -67.16 -79.99
CA GLN A 1070 -29.96 -68.44 -80.63
C GLN A 1070 -29.24 -68.52 -81.99
N PRO A 1071 -28.05 -69.14 -82.06
CA PRO A 1071 -27.37 -69.45 -83.32
C PRO A 1071 -28.20 -70.40 -84.22
N PRO A 1072 -28.03 -70.37 -85.55
CA PRO A 1072 -28.75 -71.24 -86.46
C PRO A 1072 -28.54 -72.73 -86.13
N GLY A 1073 -29.64 -73.48 -86.02
CA GLY A 1073 -29.62 -74.91 -85.69
C GLY A 1073 -29.55 -75.26 -84.19
N LYS A 1074 -29.37 -74.28 -83.29
CA LYS A 1074 -29.40 -74.47 -81.82
C LYS A 1074 -30.71 -73.97 -81.21
N LYS A 1075 -30.96 -74.30 -79.94
CA LYS A 1075 -31.97 -73.62 -79.09
C LYS A 1075 -31.40 -72.32 -78.52
N ILE A 1076 -32.27 -71.45 -78.00
CA ILE A 1076 -31.87 -70.30 -77.17
C ILE A 1076 -31.01 -70.80 -76.01
N GLN A 1077 -29.87 -70.15 -75.76
CA GLN A 1077 -28.94 -70.49 -74.68
C GLN A 1077 -28.41 -69.22 -74.01
N SER A 1078 -28.08 -69.32 -72.72
CA SER A 1078 -27.34 -68.26 -72.02
C SER A 1078 -25.92 -68.17 -72.60
N LEU A 1079 -25.44 -66.94 -72.80
CA LEU A 1079 -24.18 -66.58 -73.45
C LEU A 1079 -22.97 -67.42 -73.00
N ASN A 1080 -22.89 -67.74 -71.70
CA ASN A 1080 -21.77 -68.49 -71.12
C ASN A 1080 -21.53 -69.85 -71.80
N LEU A 1081 -22.58 -70.49 -72.33
CA LEU A 1081 -22.54 -71.82 -72.96
C LEU A 1081 -22.10 -71.81 -74.44
N MET A 1082 -21.92 -70.63 -75.05
CA MET A 1082 -21.55 -70.49 -76.47
C MET A 1082 -20.05 -70.68 -76.71
N SER A 1083 -19.68 -71.12 -77.93
CA SER A 1083 -18.28 -71.23 -78.37
C SER A 1083 -17.59 -69.86 -78.44
N GLY A 1084 -16.26 -69.80 -78.33
CA GLY A 1084 -15.49 -68.55 -78.37
C GLY A 1084 -15.74 -67.72 -79.63
N GLY A 1085 -15.75 -68.34 -80.81
CA GLY A 1085 -16.08 -67.67 -82.07
C GLY A 1085 -17.56 -67.25 -82.17
N GLU A 1086 -18.47 -68.04 -81.60
CA GLU A 1086 -19.90 -67.67 -81.54
C GLU A 1086 -20.12 -66.47 -80.60
N LYS A 1087 -19.40 -66.40 -79.48
CA LYS A 1087 -19.37 -65.23 -78.59
C LYS A 1087 -18.83 -64.02 -79.36
N ALA A 1088 -17.62 -64.10 -79.91
CA ALA A 1088 -17.01 -62.98 -80.66
C ALA A 1088 -17.95 -62.40 -81.74
N LEU A 1089 -18.55 -63.25 -82.57
CA LEU A 1089 -19.49 -62.83 -83.62
C LEU A 1089 -20.81 -62.24 -83.06
N SER A 1090 -21.25 -62.69 -81.87
CA SER A 1090 -22.42 -62.12 -81.18
C SER A 1090 -22.16 -60.73 -80.59
N ALA A 1091 -20.96 -60.48 -80.04
CA ALA A 1091 -20.60 -59.15 -79.54
C ALA A 1091 -20.41 -58.17 -80.69
N LEU A 1092 -19.76 -58.60 -81.79
CA LEU A 1092 -19.70 -57.81 -83.01
C LEU A 1092 -21.10 -57.45 -83.52
N ALA A 1093 -22.04 -58.41 -83.55
CA ALA A 1093 -23.42 -58.13 -83.94
C ALA A 1093 -24.14 -57.11 -83.03
N LEU A 1094 -23.88 -57.13 -81.71
CA LEU A 1094 -24.42 -56.13 -80.78
C LEU A 1094 -23.76 -54.76 -80.99
N LEU A 1095 -22.43 -54.71 -81.10
CA LEU A 1095 -21.66 -53.49 -81.35
C LEU A 1095 -22.08 -52.81 -82.66
N PHE A 1096 -22.16 -53.55 -83.76
CA PHE A 1096 -22.66 -53.03 -85.05
C PHE A 1096 -24.11 -52.54 -84.96
N SER A 1097 -24.92 -53.04 -84.03
CA SER A 1097 -26.30 -52.58 -83.82
C SER A 1097 -26.37 -51.30 -82.99
N ILE A 1098 -25.45 -51.12 -82.03
CA ILE A 1098 -25.26 -49.85 -81.33
C ILE A 1098 -24.74 -48.79 -82.31
N ILE A 1099 -23.72 -49.11 -83.11
CA ILE A 1099 -23.15 -48.25 -84.16
C ILE A 1099 -24.19 -47.86 -85.22
N ARG A 1100 -25.15 -48.74 -85.52
CA ARG A 1100 -26.22 -48.47 -86.50
C ARG A 1100 -27.33 -47.57 -85.96
N VAL A 1101 -27.66 -47.66 -84.67
CA VAL A 1101 -28.66 -46.78 -84.04
C VAL A 1101 -28.04 -45.44 -83.63
N LYS A 1102 -26.77 -45.45 -83.24
CA LYS A 1102 -25.95 -44.27 -82.94
C LYS A 1102 -24.78 -44.26 -83.91
N THR A 1103 -24.98 -43.65 -85.07
CA THR A 1103 -24.00 -43.55 -86.16
C THR A 1103 -22.66 -43.01 -85.65
N ILE A 1104 -21.65 -43.88 -85.57
CA ILE A 1104 -20.30 -43.50 -85.14
C ILE A 1104 -19.46 -43.15 -86.39
N PRO A 1105 -18.81 -41.97 -86.43
CA PRO A 1105 -18.16 -41.47 -87.64
C PRO A 1105 -16.97 -42.32 -88.13
N PHE A 1106 -16.24 -42.94 -87.21
CA PHE A 1106 -15.21 -43.92 -87.53
C PHE A 1106 -15.18 -45.04 -86.49
N VAL A 1107 -14.86 -46.24 -86.93
CA VAL A 1107 -14.80 -47.45 -86.10
C VAL A 1107 -13.53 -48.23 -86.39
N ILE A 1108 -12.77 -48.53 -85.34
CA ILE A 1108 -11.49 -49.21 -85.41
C ILE A 1108 -11.60 -50.61 -84.83
N LEU A 1109 -11.11 -51.60 -85.59
CA LEU A 1109 -11.23 -53.02 -85.30
C LEU A 1109 -9.82 -53.63 -85.19
N ASP A 1110 -9.37 -53.96 -83.97
CA ASP A 1110 -8.00 -54.43 -83.70
C ASP A 1110 -7.99 -55.95 -83.42
N GLU A 1111 -7.65 -56.73 -84.46
CA GLU A 1111 -7.60 -58.20 -84.53
C GLU A 1111 -8.85 -58.94 -83.99
N VAL A 1112 -10.03 -58.29 -84.07
CA VAL A 1112 -11.31 -58.80 -83.54
C VAL A 1112 -11.77 -60.11 -84.18
N GLU A 1113 -11.30 -60.40 -85.39
CA GLU A 1113 -11.62 -61.62 -86.13
C GLU A 1113 -10.68 -62.81 -85.81
N ALA A 1114 -9.69 -62.63 -84.92
CA ALA A 1114 -8.74 -63.69 -84.57
C ALA A 1114 -9.42 -64.98 -84.07
N ALA A 1115 -10.52 -64.85 -83.32
CA ALA A 1115 -11.32 -65.95 -82.79
C ALA A 1115 -12.33 -66.56 -83.78
N LEU A 1116 -12.40 -66.07 -85.03
CA LEU A 1116 -13.33 -66.55 -86.06
C LEU A 1116 -12.69 -67.59 -86.99
N ASP A 1117 -13.50 -68.53 -87.46
CA ASP A 1117 -13.15 -69.47 -88.54
C ASP A 1117 -13.20 -68.78 -89.92
N GLU A 1118 -12.60 -69.39 -90.95
CA GLU A 1118 -12.49 -68.74 -92.27
C GLU A 1118 -13.85 -68.41 -92.90
N ALA A 1119 -14.90 -69.19 -92.60
CA ALA A 1119 -16.25 -68.93 -93.09
C ALA A 1119 -16.86 -67.66 -92.47
N ASN A 1120 -16.74 -67.47 -91.15
CA ASN A 1120 -17.24 -66.24 -90.51
C ASN A 1120 -16.31 -65.04 -90.69
N VAL A 1121 -14.98 -65.23 -90.85
CA VAL A 1121 -14.07 -64.17 -91.30
C VAL A 1121 -14.50 -63.62 -92.67
N LYS A 1122 -14.86 -64.49 -93.62
CA LYS A 1122 -15.37 -64.02 -94.91
C LYS A 1122 -16.71 -63.27 -94.77
N ARG A 1123 -17.67 -63.81 -94.00
CA ARG A 1123 -18.95 -63.12 -93.73
C ARG A 1123 -18.76 -61.76 -93.06
N PHE A 1124 -17.78 -61.63 -92.18
CA PHE A 1124 -17.41 -60.39 -91.52
C PHE A 1124 -16.83 -59.36 -92.49
N GLY A 1125 -15.92 -59.76 -93.40
CA GLY A 1125 -15.46 -58.91 -94.51
C GLY A 1125 -16.57 -58.52 -95.48
N ASP A 1126 -17.40 -59.49 -95.90
CA ASP A 1126 -18.59 -59.25 -96.74
C ASP A 1126 -19.61 -58.33 -96.06
N TYR A 1127 -19.68 -58.32 -94.72
CA TYR A 1127 -20.56 -57.44 -93.93
C TYR A 1127 -19.97 -56.03 -93.78
N LEU A 1128 -18.66 -55.89 -93.53
CA LEU A 1128 -17.98 -54.59 -93.46
C LEU A 1128 -18.14 -53.79 -94.77
N ASN A 1129 -17.94 -54.44 -95.92
CA ASN A 1129 -18.10 -53.83 -97.24
C ASN A 1129 -19.58 -53.59 -97.64
N ARG A 1130 -20.54 -54.00 -96.78
CA ARG A 1130 -21.98 -53.75 -96.94
C ARG A 1130 -22.56 -52.86 -95.83
N PHE A 1131 -21.76 -52.48 -94.83
CA PHE A 1131 -22.17 -51.53 -93.80
C PHE A 1131 -22.31 -50.13 -94.42
N ASP A 1132 -23.08 -49.27 -93.77
CA ASP A 1132 -23.36 -47.94 -94.31
C ASP A 1132 -22.06 -47.13 -94.52
N LYS A 1133 -21.94 -46.53 -95.72
CA LYS A 1133 -20.73 -45.83 -96.19
C LYS A 1133 -20.39 -44.56 -95.41
N ASP A 1134 -21.30 -44.13 -94.54
CA ASP A 1134 -21.18 -42.96 -93.69
C ASP A 1134 -20.28 -43.21 -92.45
N SER A 1135 -19.93 -44.48 -92.18
CA SER A 1135 -18.94 -44.88 -91.16
C SER A 1135 -17.62 -45.31 -91.79
N GLN A 1136 -16.52 -44.68 -91.40
CA GLN A 1136 -15.17 -45.09 -91.81
C GLN A 1136 -14.68 -46.30 -90.99
N PHE A 1137 -14.16 -47.34 -91.64
CA PHE A 1137 -13.62 -48.53 -90.94
C PHE A 1137 -12.10 -48.63 -91.05
N ILE A 1138 -11.43 -48.84 -89.92
CA ILE A 1138 -9.98 -49.04 -89.86
C ILE A 1138 -9.69 -50.38 -89.18
N VAL A 1139 -9.20 -51.36 -89.94
CA VAL A 1139 -9.14 -52.77 -89.53
C VAL A 1139 -7.71 -53.25 -89.44
N VAL A 1140 -7.18 -53.47 -88.24
CA VAL A 1140 -5.89 -54.14 -88.04
C VAL A 1140 -6.10 -55.64 -88.16
N THR A 1141 -5.50 -56.26 -89.18
CA THR A 1141 -5.73 -57.68 -89.48
C THR A 1141 -4.50 -58.39 -90.03
N HIS A 1142 -4.42 -59.69 -89.76
CA HIS A 1142 -3.50 -60.63 -90.40
C HIS A 1142 -4.24 -61.72 -91.22
N ARG A 1143 -5.58 -61.62 -91.37
CA ARG A 1143 -6.43 -62.64 -92.01
C ARG A 1143 -6.84 -62.24 -93.43
N LYS A 1144 -6.51 -63.09 -94.42
CA LYS A 1144 -6.72 -62.83 -95.86
C LYS A 1144 -8.17 -62.46 -96.22
N GLY A 1145 -9.16 -63.09 -95.60
CA GLY A 1145 -10.58 -62.82 -95.86
C GLY A 1145 -11.02 -61.40 -95.49
N THR A 1146 -10.39 -60.79 -94.48
CA THR A 1146 -10.63 -59.41 -94.07
C THR A 1146 -9.84 -58.42 -94.94
N MET A 1147 -8.60 -58.77 -95.29
CA MET A 1147 -7.75 -57.97 -96.19
C MET A 1147 -8.39 -57.79 -97.58
N ALA A 1148 -9.06 -58.82 -98.10
CA ALA A 1148 -9.74 -58.79 -99.40
C ALA A 1148 -11.00 -57.92 -99.42
N ALA A 1149 -11.44 -57.38 -98.27
CA ALA A 1149 -12.62 -56.51 -98.15
C ALA A 1149 -12.26 -55.02 -97.93
N ALA A 1150 -10.98 -54.63 -98.10
CA ALA A 1150 -10.50 -53.27 -97.87
C ALA A 1150 -10.26 -52.48 -99.17
N ASP A 1151 -10.62 -51.20 -99.17
CA ASP A 1151 -10.35 -50.23 -100.25
C ASP A 1151 -8.86 -49.87 -100.36
N SER A 1152 -8.21 -49.69 -99.21
CA SER A 1152 -6.83 -49.21 -99.06
C SER A 1152 -6.10 -50.03 -98.01
N ILE A 1153 -4.82 -50.36 -98.26
CA ILE A 1153 -3.98 -51.16 -97.37
C ILE A 1153 -2.74 -50.38 -96.91
N TYR A 1154 -2.56 -50.28 -95.59
CA TYR A 1154 -1.34 -49.77 -94.96
C TYR A 1154 -0.50 -50.92 -94.41
N GLY A 1155 0.59 -51.22 -95.09
CA GLY A 1155 1.60 -52.16 -94.61
C GLY A 1155 2.51 -51.50 -93.57
N VAL A 1156 2.43 -51.97 -92.33
CA VAL A 1156 3.40 -51.63 -91.28
C VAL A 1156 4.56 -52.62 -91.37
N THR A 1157 5.77 -52.11 -91.54
CA THR A 1157 7.01 -52.88 -91.62
C THR A 1157 8.04 -52.31 -90.64
N MET A 1158 9.08 -53.08 -90.32
CA MET A 1158 10.20 -52.60 -89.52
C MET A 1158 11.40 -52.40 -90.45
N GLN A 1159 11.75 -51.14 -90.73
CA GLN A 1159 12.92 -50.82 -91.56
C GLN A 1159 14.23 -50.99 -90.76
N GLU A 1160 14.19 -50.72 -89.46
CA GLU A 1160 15.22 -51.07 -88.48
C GLU A 1160 14.56 -51.91 -87.38
N SER A 1161 15.32 -52.80 -86.72
CA SER A 1161 14.77 -53.61 -85.62
C SER A 1161 14.23 -52.72 -84.50
N GLY A 1162 12.93 -52.83 -84.21
CA GLY A 1162 12.23 -52.00 -83.21
C GLY A 1162 11.74 -50.63 -83.70
N VAL A 1163 11.97 -50.24 -84.97
CA VAL A 1163 11.46 -48.99 -85.55
C VAL A 1163 10.42 -49.30 -86.64
N SER A 1164 9.16 -49.02 -86.32
CA SER A 1164 8.03 -49.18 -87.24
C SER A 1164 8.01 -48.08 -88.29
N LYS A 1165 7.73 -48.46 -89.54
CA LYS A 1165 7.50 -47.55 -90.68
C LYS A 1165 6.32 -48.04 -91.50
N ILE A 1166 5.58 -47.11 -92.09
CA ILE A 1166 4.33 -47.38 -92.79
C ILE A 1166 4.52 -47.19 -94.30
N VAL A 1167 3.97 -48.11 -95.08
CA VAL A 1167 3.97 -48.12 -96.54
C VAL A 1167 2.53 -48.30 -97.01
N SER A 1168 2.03 -47.38 -97.84
CA SER A 1168 0.66 -47.38 -98.35
C SER A 1168 0.56 -48.04 -99.72
N VAL A 1169 -0.45 -48.89 -99.92
CA VAL A 1169 -0.86 -49.40 -101.23
C VAL A 1169 -2.38 -49.27 -101.34
N LYS A 1170 -2.86 -48.49 -102.31
CA LYS A 1170 -4.29 -48.45 -102.64
C LYS A 1170 -4.57 -49.58 -103.63
N LEU A 1171 -5.53 -50.46 -103.32
CA LEU A 1171 -5.78 -51.65 -104.15
C LEU A 1171 -6.41 -51.29 -105.50
N LYS A 1172 -7.11 -50.15 -105.56
CA LYS A 1172 -7.82 -49.65 -106.75
C LYS A 1172 -6.93 -49.35 -107.96
N ASP A 1173 -5.62 -49.21 -107.76
CA ASP A 1173 -4.67 -48.90 -108.85
C ASP A 1173 -4.11 -50.18 -109.52
N LEU A 1174 -4.16 -51.34 -108.83
CA LEU A 1174 -3.44 -52.57 -109.24
C LEU A 1174 -4.15 -53.40 -110.32
N GLU A 1175 -5.46 -53.24 -110.53
CA GLU A 1175 -6.20 -53.94 -111.60
C GLU A 1175 -5.87 -53.44 -113.03
N SER A 1176 -4.91 -52.51 -113.17
CA SER A 1176 -4.61 -51.81 -114.42
C SER A 1176 -3.29 -52.19 -115.13
N ILE A 1177 -2.48 -53.09 -114.57
CA ILE A 1177 -1.06 -53.29 -114.99
C ILE A 1177 -0.71 -54.72 -115.45
N GLU A 1178 -1.58 -55.73 -115.31
CA GLU A 1178 -1.46 -56.98 -116.09
C GLU A 1178 -2.36 -56.93 -117.33
N GLY A 1179 -1.83 -56.36 -118.42
CA GLY A 1179 -2.44 -56.25 -119.75
C GLY A 1179 -1.39 -56.05 -120.85
#